data_AF-A0A7C7UDZ3-F1
#
_entry.id   AF-A0A7C7UDZ3-F1
#
_cell.length_a   1.000
_cell.length_b   1.000
_cell.length_c   1.000
_cell.angle_alpha   90.00
_cell.angle_beta   90.00
_cell.angle_gamma   90.00
#
_symmetry.space_group_name_H-M   'P 1'
#
loop_
_entity.id
_entity.type
_entity.pdbx_description
1 polymer ?
#
loop_
_entity_poly.entity_id
_entity_poly.type
_entity_poly.pdbx_seq_one_letter_code
_entity_poly.pdbx_strand_id
1 'polypeptide(L)'
;MTIKTTIEWGLVVVVMMVALLPLLVAAVRSRKWSRIIIYTALWLIAPAVFSWMALGLRVKPILEADVTNRPIEVATQGYVTSDRCESCHPSQYASWHRSYHRTMTQAATPEAILGDFSDVHLEWQGISYDLSVDDEGAWVESHDPIDPGAEPVKRKVVMLTGSHLDQVYWLDGGRGDRILIPFQFHHSNRLNRWIPTISSYLADPKDSDVAFQRGDWNARCIKCHSGGGAMRLTRNVEAGRGSFDTQVVELGIACESCHGPAEEHVRVNRNPINRFAQYFSDSPDPTIANPKLLDNKRSSRICGQCHSVSLLSTESDTAKHVGFELDPYRPGMTGPDPRTFVRHRYADPDYPARPDEVETHKAVLEIIKNEPDLFENAFWSDGMVRVSGRDYSGMIESPCFERGEIGCMSCHVLHQTPEDERTIDEWAHHQMKPEMYGNRACIQCHEDFELEDRLLAHTRHALGSSGSQCYSCHMPYTTYGMLKGVRSHQISSPSAQESISVGRPNACNLCHLDRPLAWAADRLEDWYDIPAPELSADQTTIAAGVLWALTGRAGVRAITAYSMGLPEAGEASGVNWMTPILSQLLADPYFAVRYIASTALKKREAYTDFEYDFVVDGSKQQDALFRARMLWPGSGRGRTESANLAVLRNEDSEFLATEMRKLVQRRDDTPVFLAE
;
A
#
# COMPACT_ATOMS: atom_id res chain seq x y z
N MET A 1 -21.19 -10.48 12.78
CA MET A 1 -21.44 -11.94 12.67
C MET A 1 -22.29 -12.16 11.43
N THR A 2 -21.78 -12.81 10.38
CA THR A 2 -22.40 -12.78 9.04
C THR A 2 -23.68 -13.63 8.98
N ILE A 3 -24.67 -13.24 8.15
CA ILE A 3 -25.92 -14.00 7.88
C ILE A 3 -25.64 -15.47 7.56
N LYS A 4 -24.50 -15.76 6.91
CA LYS A 4 -24.05 -17.10 6.59
C LYS A 4 -23.80 -17.94 7.86
N THR A 5 -23.14 -17.38 8.87
CA THR A 5 -22.94 -18.06 10.16
C THR A 5 -24.27 -18.32 10.87
N THR A 6 -25.24 -17.41 10.82
CA THR A 6 -26.56 -17.61 11.46
C THR A 6 -27.38 -18.70 10.75
N ILE A 7 -27.31 -18.81 9.43
CA ILE A 7 -27.96 -19.88 8.65
C ILE A 7 -27.25 -21.22 8.86
N GLU A 8 -25.92 -21.25 8.86
CA GLU A 8 -25.12 -22.47 9.10
C GLU A 8 -25.34 -23.01 10.52
N TRP A 9 -25.34 -22.13 11.53
CA TRP A 9 -25.68 -22.53 12.91
C TRP A 9 -27.16 -22.91 13.05
N GLY A 10 -28.07 -22.27 12.32
CA GLY A 10 -29.48 -22.66 12.25
C GLY A 10 -29.65 -24.07 11.69
N LEU A 11 -28.91 -24.42 10.63
CA LEU A 11 -28.86 -25.76 10.06
C LEU A 11 -28.23 -26.77 11.03
N VAL A 12 -27.15 -26.42 11.73
CA VAL A 12 -26.54 -27.28 12.75
C VAL A 12 -27.52 -27.57 13.88
N VAL A 13 -28.27 -26.56 14.35
CA VAL A 13 -29.30 -26.73 15.39
C VAL A 13 -30.45 -27.60 14.90
N VAL A 14 -30.90 -27.43 13.65
CA VAL A 14 -31.95 -28.29 13.04
C VAL A 14 -31.46 -29.72 12.89
N VAL A 15 -30.23 -29.94 12.41
CA VAL A 15 -29.63 -31.27 12.27
C VAL A 15 -29.42 -31.91 13.64
N MET A 16 -28.98 -31.16 14.65
CA MET A 16 -28.90 -31.65 16.04
C MET A 16 -30.27 -32.02 16.60
N MET A 17 -31.31 -31.20 16.38
CA MET A 17 -32.68 -31.51 16.79
C MET A 17 -33.22 -32.78 16.12
N VAL A 18 -32.93 -32.97 14.83
CA VAL A 18 -33.31 -34.18 14.08
C VAL A 18 -32.49 -35.39 14.52
N ALA A 19 -31.20 -35.23 14.83
CA ALA A 19 -30.33 -36.29 15.34
C ALA A 19 -30.66 -36.70 16.79
N LEU A 20 -31.23 -35.79 17.59
CA LEU A 20 -31.71 -36.05 18.95
C LEU A 20 -33.13 -36.64 18.99
N LEU A 21 -33.87 -36.59 17.89
CA LEU A 21 -35.24 -37.12 17.78
C LEU A 21 -35.34 -38.62 18.14
N PRO A 22 -34.42 -39.52 17.72
CA PRO A 22 -34.44 -40.94 18.11
C PRO A 22 -34.18 -41.15 19.61
N LEU A 23 -33.31 -40.34 20.21
CA LEU A 23 -33.02 -40.36 21.66
C LEU A 23 -34.23 -39.85 22.48
N LEU A 24 -34.92 -38.83 21.98
CA LEU A 24 -36.19 -38.33 22.53
C LEU A 24 -37.29 -39.39 22.46
N VAL A 25 -37.43 -40.08 21.33
CA VAL A 25 -38.41 -41.16 21.15
C VAL A 25 -38.09 -42.38 22.04
N ALA A 26 -36.81 -42.73 22.21
CA ALA A 26 -36.37 -43.79 23.12
C ALA A 26 -36.61 -43.44 24.60
N ALA A 27 -36.38 -42.19 24.99
CA ALA A 27 -36.57 -41.69 26.35
C ALA A 27 -38.06 -41.58 26.75
N VAL A 28 -38.96 -41.33 25.79
CA VAL A 28 -40.43 -41.31 26.01
C VAL A 28 -40.99 -42.71 26.30
N ARG A 29 -40.27 -43.78 25.96
CA ARG A 29 -40.65 -45.17 26.28
C ARG A 29 -40.32 -45.62 27.71
N SER A 30 -39.42 -44.94 28.43
CA SER A 30 -39.12 -45.26 29.84
C SER A 30 -39.94 -44.37 30.79
N ARG A 31 -40.60 -44.99 31.77
CA ARG A 31 -41.62 -44.32 32.60
C ARG A 31 -40.99 -43.47 33.72
N LYS A 32 -41.37 -42.18 33.68
CA LYS A 32 -41.51 -41.16 34.74
C LYS A 32 -40.40 -40.12 34.98
N TRP A 33 -39.10 -40.41 34.83
CA TRP A 33 -38.05 -39.40 35.12
C TRP A 33 -37.43 -38.71 33.88
N SER A 34 -37.39 -39.40 32.75
CA SER A 34 -36.83 -38.90 31.48
C SER A 34 -37.64 -37.74 30.88
N ARG A 35 -38.97 -37.80 30.99
CA ARG A 35 -39.87 -36.73 30.50
C ARG A 35 -39.63 -35.40 31.19
N ILE A 36 -39.43 -35.41 32.52
CA ILE A 36 -39.21 -34.16 33.28
C ILE A 36 -37.90 -33.51 32.81
N ILE A 37 -36.80 -34.26 32.75
CA ILE A 37 -35.49 -33.73 32.32
C ILE A 37 -35.54 -33.16 30.89
N ILE A 38 -36.21 -33.84 29.96
CA ILE A 38 -36.38 -33.37 28.58
C ILE A 38 -37.22 -32.10 28.52
N TYR A 39 -38.37 -32.06 29.23
CA TYR A 39 -39.19 -30.86 29.26
C TYR A 39 -38.45 -29.71 29.92
N THR A 40 -37.70 -29.92 31.01
CA THR A 40 -36.90 -28.88 31.67
C THR A 40 -35.75 -28.40 30.78
N ALA A 41 -35.05 -29.28 30.06
CA ALA A 41 -34.00 -28.89 29.12
C ALA A 41 -34.57 -28.09 27.94
N LEU A 42 -35.69 -28.51 27.35
CA LEU A 42 -36.39 -27.73 26.31
C LEU A 42 -36.90 -26.39 26.85
N TRP A 43 -37.39 -26.35 28.10
CA TRP A 43 -37.85 -25.11 28.75
C TRP A 43 -36.70 -24.15 29.11
N LEU A 44 -35.47 -24.63 29.26
CA LEU A 44 -34.29 -23.80 29.52
C LEU A 44 -33.59 -23.36 28.23
N ILE A 45 -33.56 -24.23 27.21
CA ILE A 45 -32.92 -23.95 25.92
C ILE A 45 -33.82 -23.06 25.06
N ALA A 46 -35.13 -23.26 25.07
CA ALA A 46 -36.04 -22.47 24.24
C ALA A 46 -36.00 -20.97 24.56
N PRO A 47 -36.06 -20.50 25.83
CA PRO A 47 -35.93 -19.07 26.14
C PRO A 47 -34.54 -18.52 25.82
N ALA A 48 -33.48 -19.33 25.97
CA ALA A 48 -32.12 -18.92 25.62
C ALA A 48 -31.96 -18.75 24.11
N VAL A 49 -32.45 -19.70 23.31
CA VAL A 49 -32.46 -19.63 21.83
C VAL A 49 -33.40 -18.51 21.36
N PHE A 50 -34.56 -18.33 22.00
CA PHE A 50 -35.51 -17.27 21.65
C PHE A 50 -34.98 -15.89 22.04
N SER A 51 -34.29 -15.76 23.18
CA SER A 51 -33.63 -14.52 23.58
C SER A 51 -32.42 -14.23 22.69
N TRP A 52 -31.67 -15.25 22.28
CA TRP A 52 -30.55 -15.13 21.35
C TRP A 52 -31.02 -14.75 19.94
N MET A 53 -32.08 -15.38 19.42
CA MET A 53 -32.75 -14.97 18.18
C MET A 53 -33.37 -13.57 18.29
N ALA A 54 -33.98 -13.23 19.42
CA ALA A 54 -34.56 -11.90 19.64
C ALA A 54 -33.50 -10.80 19.78
N LEU A 55 -32.34 -11.08 20.36
CA LEU A 55 -31.19 -10.18 20.33
C LEU A 55 -30.63 -10.04 18.91
N GLY A 56 -30.50 -11.15 18.17
CA GLY A 56 -30.05 -11.14 16.77
C GLY A 56 -31.03 -10.43 15.82
N LEU A 57 -32.34 -10.44 16.11
CA LEU A 57 -33.38 -9.73 15.36
C LEU A 57 -33.49 -8.24 15.72
N ARG A 58 -32.91 -7.79 16.84
CA ARG A 58 -32.95 -6.39 17.27
C ARG A 58 -31.87 -5.53 16.62
N VAL A 59 -30.75 -6.13 16.21
CA VAL A 59 -29.71 -5.42 15.47
C VAL A 59 -30.02 -5.58 13.99
N LYS A 60 -30.62 -4.56 13.36
CA LYS A 60 -30.68 -4.51 11.91
C LYS A 60 -29.24 -4.31 11.41
N PRO A 61 -28.68 -5.22 10.58
CA PRO A 61 -27.39 -4.95 9.95
C PRO A 61 -27.55 -3.75 9.02
N ILE A 62 -26.65 -2.78 9.13
CA ILE A 62 -26.57 -1.69 8.17
C ILE A 62 -25.98 -2.27 6.89
N LEU A 63 -26.78 -2.38 5.84
CA LEU A 63 -26.31 -2.86 4.54
C LEU A 63 -25.61 -1.72 3.79
N GLU A 64 -24.73 -2.07 2.85
CA GLU A 64 -24.07 -1.09 1.98
C GLU A 64 -25.05 -0.20 1.19
N ALA A 65 -26.23 -0.73 0.86
CA ALA A 65 -27.30 0.02 0.22
C ALA A 65 -27.98 1.05 1.15
N ASP A 66 -27.87 0.86 2.47
CA ASP A 66 -28.47 1.74 3.49
C ASP A 66 -27.53 2.92 3.85
N VAL A 67 -26.25 2.83 3.48
CA VAL A 67 -25.29 3.94 3.65
C VAL A 67 -25.54 4.99 2.58
N THR A 68 -26.28 6.03 2.93
CA THR A 68 -26.63 7.15 2.04
C THR A 68 -25.52 8.20 1.97
N ASN A 69 -25.67 9.19 1.08
CA ASN A 69 -24.72 10.30 0.88
C ASN A 69 -23.29 9.87 0.51
N ARG A 70 -23.15 8.69 -0.11
CA ARG A 70 -21.95 8.20 -0.80
C ARG A 70 -22.09 8.37 -2.32
N PRO A 71 -21.01 8.24 -3.12
CA PRO A 71 -21.11 8.25 -4.58
C PRO A 71 -22.13 7.22 -5.08
N ILE A 72 -22.91 7.58 -6.10
CA ILE A 72 -23.98 6.72 -6.60
C ILE A 72 -23.38 5.66 -7.53
N GLU A 73 -23.63 4.39 -7.24
CA GLU A 73 -23.28 3.28 -8.12
C GLU A 73 -24.30 3.16 -9.26
N VAL A 74 -23.83 3.32 -10.50
CA VAL A 74 -24.67 3.26 -11.70
C VAL A 74 -24.04 2.32 -12.72
N ALA A 75 -24.67 1.17 -12.93
CA ALA A 75 -24.35 0.27 -14.04
C ALA A 75 -24.80 0.91 -15.36
N THR A 76 -23.87 1.53 -16.06
CA THR A 76 -24.08 2.19 -17.37
C THR A 76 -22.95 1.82 -18.33
N GLN A 77 -23.06 2.20 -19.60
CA GLN A 77 -22.01 2.00 -20.61
C GLN A 77 -21.49 0.55 -20.74
N GLY A 78 -22.39 -0.44 -20.59
CA GLY A 78 -22.07 -1.86 -20.75
C GLY A 78 -21.47 -2.53 -19.51
N TYR A 79 -21.40 -1.84 -18.37
CA TYR A 79 -20.98 -2.43 -17.09
C TYR A 79 -22.14 -3.15 -16.40
N VAL A 80 -21.83 -4.22 -15.66
CA VAL A 80 -22.84 -5.08 -15.00
C VAL A 80 -22.56 -5.39 -13.52
N THR A 81 -21.45 -4.86 -12.98
CA THR A 81 -20.91 -5.07 -11.62
C THR A 81 -20.43 -6.50 -11.33
N SER A 82 -19.55 -6.63 -10.34
CA SER A 82 -18.89 -7.89 -9.95
C SER A 82 -19.88 -8.96 -9.47
N ASP A 83 -21.04 -8.57 -8.95
CA ASP A 83 -22.09 -9.50 -8.49
C ASP A 83 -22.60 -10.43 -9.59
N ARG A 84 -22.50 -10.02 -10.86
CA ARG A 84 -22.89 -10.88 -11.99
C ARG A 84 -21.87 -11.97 -12.28
N CYS A 85 -20.63 -11.79 -11.85
CA CYS A 85 -19.52 -12.70 -12.14
C CYS A 85 -19.54 -13.95 -11.26
N GLU A 86 -19.98 -13.84 -9.99
CA GLU A 86 -19.89 -14.91 -8.98
C GLU A 86 -20.49 -16.24 -9.45
N SER A 87 -21.68 -16.19 -10.07
CA SER A 87 -22.42 -17.40 -10.47
C SER A 87 -21.69 -18.26 -11.51
N CYS A 88 -20.84 -17.66 -12.34
CA CYS A 88 -20.06 -18.34 -13.37
C CYS A 88 -18.59 -18.51 -12.99
N HIS A 89 -18.05 -17.62 -12.15
CA HIS A 89 -16.65 -17.57 -11.73
C HIS A 89 -16.50 -17.56 -10.19
N PRO A 90 -17.03 -18.57 -9.47
CA PRO A 90 -17.07 -18.54 -8.00
C PRO A 90 -15.67 -18.54 -7.36
N SER A 91 -14.69 -19.19 -7.97
CA SER A 91 -13.32 -19.25 -7.45
C SER A 91 -12.60 -17.90 -7.58
N GLN A 92 -12.72 -17.25 -8.74
CA GLN A 92 -12.13 -15.93 -8.99
C GLN A 92 -12.81 -14.87 -8.15
N TYR A 93 -14.14 -14.93 -8.03
CA TYR A 93 -14.90 -14.04 -7.17
C TYR A 93 -14.49 -14.20 -5.69
N ALA A 94 -14.40 -15.43 -5.18
CA ALA A 94 -14.01 -15.68 -3.79
C ALA A 94 -12.61 -15.13 -3.46
N SER A 95 -11.65 -15.30 -4.36
CA SER A 95 -10.30 -14.76 -4.16
C SER A 95 -10.25 -13.23 -4.29
N TRP A 96 -10.88 -12.67 -5.32
CA TRP A 96 -11.00 -11.22 -5.49
C TRP A 96 -11.66 -10.55 -4.27
N HIS A 97 -12.74 -11.13 -3.74
CA HIS A 97 -13.47 -10.58 -2.60
C HIS A 97 -12.61 -10.53 -1.31
N ARG A 98 -11.53 -11.32 -1.25
CA ARG A 98 -10.57 -11.32 -0.12
C ARG A 98 -9.32 -10.49 -0.40
N SER A 99 -9.22 -9.88 -1.58
CA SER A 99 -8.07 -9.05 -1.96
C SER A 99 -8.22 -7.60 -1.50
N TYR A 100 -7.08 -6.91 -1.35
CA TYR A 100 -7.05 -5.48 -1.03
C TYR A 100 -7.54 -4.59 -2.19
N HIS A 101 -7.56 -5.10 -3.42
CA HIS A 101 -8.19 -4.41 -4.55
C HIS A 101 -9.69 -4.17 -4.29
N ARG A 102 -10.42 -5.20 -3.83
CA ARG A 102 -11.86 -5.11 -3.52
C ARG A 102 -12.15 -4.19 -2.34
N THR A 103 -11.24 -4.10 -1.36
CA THR A 103 -11.43 -3.31 -0.14
C THR A 103 -10.84 -1.91 -0.22
N MET A 104 -10.28 -1.52 -1.37
CA MET A 104 -9.62 -0.21 -1.53
C MET A 104 -10.55 0.95 -1.22
N THR A 105 -11.82 0.87 -1.63
CA THR A 105 -12.86 1.79 -1.17
C THR A 105 -14.15 1.01 -0.91
N GLN A 106 -14.81 1.31 0.19
CA GLN A 106 -16.02 0.60 0.64
C GLN A 106 -17.02 1.60 1.24
N ALA A 107 -18.31 1.27 1.18
CA ALA A 107 -19.28 1.90 2.06
C ALA A 107 -18.92 1.63 3.53
N ALA A 108 -19.20 2.60 4.40
CA ALA A 108 -18.91 2.51 5.82
C ALA A 108 -19.96 1.67 6.57
N THR A 109 -19.91 0.35 6.40
CA THR A 109 -20.72 -0.59 7.19
C THR A 109 -19.97 -1.01 8.47
N PRO A 110 -20.67 -1.48 9.51
CA PRO A 110 -20.03 -1.98 10.74
C PRO A 110 -18.99 -3.08 10.49
N GLU A 111 -19.17 -3.92 9.47
CA GLU A 111 -18.21 -4.97 9.12
C GLU A 111 -16.98 -4.45 8.36
N ALA A 112 -17.08 -3.29 7.70
CA ALA A 112 -16.00 -2.72 6.90
C ALA A 112 -15.11 -1.75 7.72
N ILE A 113 -15.67 -1.13 8.76
CA ILE A 113 -14.94 -0.22 9.65
C ILE A 113 -13.97 -1.02 10.52
N LEU A 114 -12.68 -0.71 10.42
CA LEU A 114 -11.62 -1.38 11.19
C LEU A 114 -11.32 -0.68 12.51
N GLY A 115 -11.43 0.65 12.56
CA GLY A 115 -11.14 1.45 13.75
C GLY A 115 -12.28 1.43 14.76
N ASP A 116 -11.92 1.57 16.04
CA ASP A 116 -12.91 1.71 17.11
C ASP A 116 -13.43 3.16 17.17
N PHE A 117 -14.77 3.30 17.06
CA PHE A 117 -15.50 4.57 17.18
C PHE A 117 -16.28 4.65 18.51
N SER A 118 -16.11 3.69 19.42
CA SER A 118 -16.91 3.60 20.64
C SER A 118 -16.36 4.54 21.72
N ASP A 119 -16.82 5.80 21.72
CA ASP A 119 -16.45 6.81 22.73
C ASP A 119 -14.94 7.14 22.71
N VAL A 120 -14.45 7.53 21.52
CA VAL A 120 -13.04 7.83 21.29
C VAL A 120 -12.85 9.34 21.13
N HIS A 121 -11.98 9.92 21.96
CA HIS A 121 -11.59 11.32 21.89
C HIS A 121 -10.20 11.46 21.29
N LEU A 122 -10.09 12.20 20.18
CA LEU A 122 -8.83 12.51 19.51
C LEU A 122 -8.62 14.02 19.49
N GLU A 123 -7.35 14.45 19.55
CA GLU A 123 -6.97 15.85 19.44
C GLU A 123 -5.83 15.99 18.44
N TRP A 124 -5.96 16.92 17.50
CA TRP A 124 -4.89 17.29 16.58
C TRP A 124 -4.85 18.80 16.37
N GLN A 125 -3.67 19.39 16.55
CA GLN A 125 -3.45 20.84 16.40
C GLN A 125 -4.45 21.72 17.19
N GLY A 126 -4.86 21.27 18.38
CA GLY A 126 -5.82 21.97 19.23
C GLY A 126 -7.28 21.85 18.81
N ILE A 127 -7.60 20.99 17.83
CA ILE A 127 -8.96 20.67 17.42
C ILE A 127 -9.32 19.28 17.96
N SER A 128 -10.46 19.18 18.63
CA SER A 128 -11.03 17.92 19.13
C SER A 128 -11.88 17.22 18.08
N TYR A 129 -11.80 15.89 18.06
CA TYR A 129 -12.61 14.99 17.25
C TYR A 129 -13.16 13.89 18.15
N ASP A 130 -14.48 13.90 18.34
CA ASP A 130 -15.20 12.94 19.16
C ASP A 130 -15.87 11.90 18.25
N LEU A 131 -15.42 10.66 18.37
CA LEU A 131 -15.88 9.53 17.57
C LEU A 131 -16.93 8.77 18.37
N SER A 132 -18.06 8.49 17.71
CA SER A 132 -19.16 7.71 18.30
C SER A 132 -19.76 6.74 17.30
N VAL A 133 -20.44 5.71 17.80
CA VAL A 133 -21.22 4.75 17.01
C VAL A 133 -22.62 4.62 17.59
N ASP A 134 -23.62 4.52 16.73
CA ASP A 134 -25.01 4.22 17.08
C ASP A 134 -25.66 3.28 16.05
N ASP A 135 -26.98 3.07 16.16
CA ASP A 135 -27.75 2.19 15.28
C ASP A 135 -27.76 2.65 13.81
N GLU A 136 -27.39 3.91 13.53
CA GLU A 136 -27.32 4.45 12.17
C GLU A 136 -25.91 4.39 11.58
N GLY A 137 -24.86 4.25 12.38
CA GLY A 137 -23.49 4.05 11.92
C GLY A 137 -22.44 4.75 12.79
N ALA A 138 -21.27 5.00 12.20
CA ALA A 138 -20.17 5.72 12.83
C ALA A 138 -20.24 7.23 12.55
N TRP A 139 -19.84 8.03 13.53
CA TRP A 139 -19.96 9.48 13.54
C TRP A 139 -18.70 10.14 14.07
N VAL A 140 -18.43 11.34 13.57
CA VAL A 140 -17.38 12.22 14.06
C VAL A 140 -17.98 13.59 14.36
N GLU A 141 -17.82 14.06 15.58
CA GLU A 141 -18.13 15.42 16.00
C GLU A 141 -16.84 16.22 16.10
N SER A 142 -16.78 17.32 15.36
CA SER A 142 -15.62 18.22 15.34
C SER A 142 -16.05 19.59 14.86
N HIS A 143 -15.15 20.56 14.93
CA HIS A 143 -15.36 21.88 14.38
C HIS A 143 -15.75 21.84 12.88
N ASP A 144 -16.65 22.73 12.43
CA ASP A 144 -17.03 22.75 11.00
C ASP A 144 -15.93 23.40 10.16
N PRO A 145 -15.22 22.65 9.28
CA PRO A 145 -14.23 23.25 8.39
C PRO A 145 -14.85 24.21 7.37
N ILE A 146 -16.18 24.17 7.18
CA ILE A 146 -16.94 25.02 6.26
C ILE A 146 -17.31 26.36 6.91
N ASP A 147 -17.52 26.37 8.23
CA ASP A 147 -17.85 27.55 9.02
C ASP A 147 -17.10 27.52 10.37
N PRO A 148 -15.86 28.04 10.40
CA PRO A 148 -15.05 27.99 11.60
C PRO A 148 -15.54 28.86 12.77
N GLY A 149 -16.68 29.55 12.63
CA GLY A 149 -17.33 30.25 13.73
C GLY A 149 -18.47 29.46 14.37
N ALA A 150 -18.84 28.32 13.79
CA ALA A 150 -19.98 27.52 14.23
C ALA A 150 -19.62 26.59 15.39
N GLU A 151 -20.65 26.20 16.14
CA GLU A 151 -20.58 25.10 17.10
C GLU A 151 -20.11 23.80 16.43
N PRO A 152 -19.46 22.87 17.15
CA PRO A 152 -19.09 21.57 16.63
C PRO A 152 -20.26 20.87 15.92
N VAL A 153 -19.96 20.22 14.78
CA VAL A 153 -20.94 19.54 13.94
C VAL A 153 -20.66 18.05 13.95
N LYS A 154 -21.68 17.27 14.28
CA LYS A 154 -21.67 15.81 14.15
C LYS A 154 -21.94 15.38 12.71
N ARG A 155 -21.02 14.65 12.09
CA ARG A 155 -21.10 14.15 10.71
C ARG A 155 -20.93 12.64 10.64
N LYS A 156 -21.68 12.00 9.74
CA LYS A 156 -21.65 10.56 9.54
C LYS A 156 -20.44 10.14 8.70
N VAL A 157 -19.80 9.03 9.05
CA VAL A 157 -18.85 8.34 8.18
C VAL A 157 -19.63 7.57 7.12
N VAL A 158 -19.41 7.87 5.85
CA VAL A 158 -20.18 7.28 4.73
C VAL A 158 -19.36 6.36 3.85
N MET A 159 -18.04 6.49 3.88
CA MET A 159 -17.15 5.75 3.00
C MET A 159 -15.76 5.62 3.61
N LEU A 160 -15.07 4.56 3.24
CA LEU A 160 -13.74 4.18 3.71
C LEU A 160 -12.83 4.07 2.51
N THR A 161 -11.57 4.48 2.65
CA THR A 161 -10.51 4.14 1.69
C THR A 161 -9.37 3.51 2.48
N GLY A 162 -8.81 2.39 2.03
CA GLY A 162 -7.83 1.69 2.84
C GLY A 162 -6.91 0.76 2.08
N SER A 163 -5.76 0.52 2.68
CA SER A 163 -4.76 -0.45 2.22
C SER A 163 -4.70 -1.64 3.18
N HIS A 164 -3.73 -2.52 2.95
CA HIS A 164 -3.41 -3.61 3.86
C HIS A 164 -2.84 -3.17 5.22
N LEU A 165 -2.60 -1.87 5.45
CA LEU A 165 -2.04 -1.34 6.71
C LEU A 165 -2.90 -0.25 7.36
N ASP A 166 -3.60 0.56 6.58
CA ASP A 166 -4.31 1.75 7.06
C ASP A 166 -5.72 1.85 6.46
N GLN A 167 -6.64 2.47 7.22
CA GLN A 167 -7.96 2.86 6.73
C GLN A 167 -8.22 4.33 7.08
N VAL A 168 -8.55 5.12 6.06
CA VAL A 168 -9.03 6.50 6.19
C VAL A 168 -10.56 6.55 6.07
N TYR A 169 -11.15 7.60 6.65
CA TYR A 169 -12.60 7.71 6.83
C TYR A 169 -13.12 9.01 6.21
N TRP A 170 -14.14 8.89 5.37
CA TRP A 170 -14.76 10.01 4.67
C TRP A 170 -16.11 10.34 5.29
N LEU A 171 -16.24 11.59 5.74
CA LEU A 171 -17.48 12.14 6.28
C LEU A 171 -18.38 12.71 5.18
N ASP A 172 -19.68 12.74 5.45
CA ASP A 172 -20.64 13.49 4.66
C ASP A 172 -20.39 15.01 4.77
N GLY A 173 -19.86 15.61 3.71
CA GLY A 173 -19.66 17.05 3.59
C GLY A 173 -20.90 17.83 3.17
N GLY A 174 -22.01 17.14 2.87
CA GLY A 174 -23.21 17.72 2.26
C GLY A 174 -23.03 18.02 0.77
N ARG A 175 -24.14 18.06 0.03
CA ARG A 175 -24.17 18.37 -1.43
C ARG A 175 -23.22 17.49 -2.28
N GLY A 176 -22.98 16.25 -1.85
CA GLY A 176 -22.13 15.28 -2.54
C GLY A 176 -20.64 15.37 -2.22
N ASP A 177 -20.22 16.33 -1.38
CA ASP A 177 -18.83 16.51 -0.97
C ASP A 177 -18.39 15.42 0.03
N ARG A 178 -17.11 15.09 0.01
CA ARG A 178 -16.46 14.25 1.03
C ARG A 178 -15.47 15.08 1.83
N ILE A 179 -15.45 14.86 3.15
CA ILE A 179 -14.46 15.46 4.05
C ILE A 179 -13.62 14.34 4.63
N LEU A 180 -12.32 14.38 4.39
CA LEU A 180 -11.36 13.50 5.06
C LEU A 180 -11.13 13.98 6.49
N ILE A 181 -11.16 13.05 7.46
CA ILE A 181 -10.69 13.35 8.82
C ILE A 181 -9.15 13.32 8.88
N PRO A 182 -8.50 14.15 9.73
CA PRO A 182 -7.03 14.17 9.86
C PRO A 182 -6.45 12.96 10.61
N PHE A 183 -7.23 11.90 10.78
CA PHE A 183 -6.84 10.68 11.46
C PHE A 183 -7.12 9.46 10.59
N GLN A 184 -6.30 8.44 10.76
CA GLN A 184 -6.51 7.14 10.17
C GLN A 184 -6.29 6.05 11.20
N PHE A 185 -6.89 4.89 10.95
CA PHE A 185 -6.68 3.72 11.78
C PHE A 185 -5.62 2.84 11.14
N HIS A 186 -4.48 2.71 11.80
CA HIS A 186 -3.39 1.83 11.36
C HIS A 186 -3.59 0.45 11.99
N HIS A 187 -4.00 -0.55 11.19
CA HIS A 187 -4.45 -1.87 11.66
C HIS A 187 -3.36 -2.96 11.59
N SER A 188 -2.10 -2.60 11.35
CA SER A 188 -1.03 -3.57 11.43
C SER A 188 -0.84 -4.10 12.86
N ASN A 189 -0.37 -5.35 12.97
CA ASN A 189 -0.02 -5.99 14.25
C ASN A 189 0.97 -5.20 15.12
N ARG A 190 1.60 -4.14 14.58
CA ARG A 190 2.61 -3.33 15.28
C ARG A 190 2.09 -2.05 15.90
N LEU A 191 1.01 -1.45 15.39
CA LEU A 191 0.42 -0.23 15.98
C LEU A 191 -1.01 -0.47 16.45
N ASN A 192 -1.86 -1.02 15.59
CA ASN A 192 -3.30 -1.22 15.83
C ASN A 192 -3.97 -0.07 16.59
N ARG A 193 -3.84 1.17 16.09
CA ARG A 193 -4.32 2.39 16.76
C ARG A 193 -4.67 3.53 15.79
N TRP A 194 -5.40 4.52 16.30
CA TRP A 194 -5.58 5.82 15.67
C TRP A 194 -4.27 6.61 15.63
N ILE A 195 -3.93 7.16 14.45
CA ILE A 195 -2.78 8.04 14.26
C ILE A 195 -3.18 9.25 13.38
N PRO A 196 -2.55 10.42 13.54
CA PRO A 196 -2.70 11.51 12.59
C PRO A 196 -2.31 11.05 11.18
N THR A 197 -3.10 11.37 10.16
CA THR A 197 -2.88 10.95 8.77
C THR A 197 -1.50 11.39 8.26
N ILE A 198 -1.04 12.57 8.64
CA ILE A 198 0.30 13.06 8.26
C ILE A 198 1.44 12.16 8.77
N SER A 199 1.21 11.41 9.85
CA SER A 199 2.23 10.58 10.48
C SER A 199 2.50 9.26 9.75
N SER A 200 1.67 8.86 8.77
CA SER A 200 1.95 7.72 7.88
C SER A 200 2.76 8.07 6.65
N TYR A 201 2.83 9.36 6.31
CA TYR A 201 3.60 9.86 5.19
C TYR A 201 4.95 10.40 5.66
N LEU A 202 5.87 10.52 4.71
CA LEU A 202 7.09 11.25 4.96
C LEU A 202 6.84 12.73 4.64
N ALA A 203 6.21 13.43 5.58
CA ALA A 203 5.83 14.83 5.49
C ALA A 203 6.32 15.60 6.72
N ASP A 204 6.58 16.90 6.57
CA ASP A 204 6.92 17.75 7.71
C ASP A 204 5.72 17.79 8.68
N PRO A 205 5.89 17.44 9.98
CA PRO A 205 4.79 17.51 10.95
C PRO A 205 4.10 18.86 11.09
N LYS A 206 4.77 19.95 10.67
CA LYS A 206 4.23 21.31 10.69
C LYS A 206 3.37 21.62 9.48
N ASP A 207 3.40 20.77 8.45
CA ASP A 207 2.58 20.94 7.27
C ASP A 207 1.10 20.66 7.64
N SER A 208 0.30 21.71 7.64
CA SER A 208 -1.13 21.63 7.95
C SER A 208 -1.98 21.20 6.75
N ASP A 209 -1.43 21.21 5.53
CA ASP A 209 -2.22 21.04 4.30
C ASP A 209 -2.64 19.57 4.08
N VAL A 210 -2.04 18.64 4.81
CA VAL A 210 -2.40 17.21 4.81
C VAL A 210 -3.66 16.94 5.64
N ALA A 211 -4.05 17.85 6.53
CA ALA A 211 -5.06 17.58 7.56
C ALA A 211 -6.51 17.68 7.07
N PHE A 212 -6.80 18.39 5.97
CA PHE A 212 -8.17 18.61 5.52
C PHE A 212 -8.30 18.61 4.01
N GLN A 213 -8.86 17.52 3.48
CA GLN A 213 -9.13 17.35 2.06
C GLN A 213 -10.64 17.30 1.83
N ARG A 214 -11.22 18.42 1.41
CA ARG A 214 -12.63 18.52 1.04
C ARG A 214 -12.78 18.33 -0.47
N GLY A 215 -13.56 17.33 -0.86
CA GLY A 215 -13.84 17.03 -2.27
C GLY A 215 -12.70 16.34 -3.01
N ASP A 216 -11.55 16.13 -2.37
CA ASP A 216 -10.40 15.45 -2.99
C ASP A 216 -10.72 14.01 -3.36
N TRP A 217 -11.55 13.30 -2.58
CA TRP A 217 -11.95 11.96 -3.02
C TRP A 217 -12.65 12.03 -4.38
N ASN A 218 -13.60 12.97 -4.53
CA ASN A 218 -14.39 13.17 -5.74
C ASN A 218 -13.52 13.61 -6.94
N ALA A 219 -12.43 14.34 -6.70
CA ALA A 219 -11.62 14.96 -7.75
C ALA A 219 -10.32 14.20 -8.08
N ARG A 220 -9.71 13.54 -7.09
CA ARG A 220 -8.37 12.94 -7.16
C ARG A 220 -8.39 11.44 -6.91
N CYS A 221 -8.99 10.98 -5.82
CA CYS A 221 -8.94 9.56 -5.43
C CYS A 221 -9.82 8.67 -6.33
N ILE A 222 -10.95 9.19 -6.81
CA ILE A 222 -11.93 8.43 -7.61
C ILE A 222 -11.31 7.78 -8.85
N LYS A 223 -10.31 8.43 -9.45
CA LYS A 223 -9.63 7.96 -10.67
C LYS A 223 -9.02 6.57 -10.48
N CYS A 224 -8.49 6.30 -9.29
CA CYS A 224 -7.74 5.08 -9.00
C CYS A 224 -8.44 4.17 -7.99
N HIS A 225 -9.36 4.68 -7.16
CA HIS A 225 -9.94 3.94 -6.02
C HIS A 225 -11.42 3.54 -6.24
N SER A 226 -11.87 3.48 -7.49
CA SER A 226 -13.21 3.00 -7.84
C SER A 226 -13.23 2.32 -9.22
N GLY A 227 -14.26 1.51 -9.50
CA GLY A 227 -14.54 1.04 -10.85
C GLY A 227 -15.34 2.08 -11.62
N GLY A 228 -14.82 2.52 -12.78
CA GLY A 228 -15.54 3.43 -13.69
C GLY A 228 -16.02 4.71 -13.00
N GLY A 229 -15.10 5.53 -12.51
CA GLY A 229 -15.41 6.78 -11.81
C GLY A 229 -15.76 7.96 -12.73
N ALA A 230 -16.70 8.79 -12.29
CA ALA A 230 -17.12 10.04 -12.93
C ALA A 230 -17.32 11.14 -11.86
N MET A 231 -16.44 12.17 -11.89
CA MET A 231 -16.40 13.27 -10.90
C MET A 231 -17.72 14.06 -10.81
N ARG A 232 -18.26 14.47 -11.96
CA ARG A 232 -19.55 15.19 -12.12
C ARG A 232 -19.66 16.45 -11.26
N LEU A 233 -18.79 17.44 -11.53
CA LEU A 233 -18.83 18.74 -10.87
C LEU A 233 -20.04 19.57 -11.36
N THR A 234 -20.89 19.98 -10.43
CA THR A 234 -22.05 20.83 -10.69
C THR A 234 -21.76 22.26 -10.20
N ARG A 235 -21.92 23.26 -11.10
CA ARG A 235 -21.80 24.69 -10.73
C ARG A 235 -23.18 25.23 -10.37
N ASN A 236 -23.43 25.49 -9.09
CA ASN A 236 -24.60 26.26 -8.69
C ASN A 236 -24.24 27.75 -8.58
N VAL A 237 -24.58 28.51 -9.62
CA VAL A 237 -24.21 29.93 -9.78
C VAL A 237 -24.85 30.82 -8.71
N GLU A 238 -26.01 30.43 -8.15
CA GLU A 238 -26.72 31.21 -7.13
C GLU A 238 -26.13 31.08 -5.72
N ALA A 239 -25.37 30.02 -5.43
CA ALA A 239 -24.84 29.73 -4.10
C ALA A 239 -23.35 30.10 -3.91
N GLY A 240 -22.68 30.60 -4.95
CA GLY A 240 -21.25 30.93 -4.92
C GLY A 240 -20.31 29.75 -4.60
N ARG A 241 -20.80 28.51 -4.64
CA ARG A 241 -20.06 27.27 -4.31
C ARG A 241 -20.48 26.12 -5.24
N GLY A 242 -19.52 25.32 -5.71
CA GLY A 242 -19.77 24.10 -6.48
C GLY A 242 -20.26 22.93 -5.60
N SER A 243 -20.85 21.90 -6.22
CA SER A 243 -21.29 20.64 -5.60
C SER A 243 -20.93 19.45 -6.47
N PHE A 244 -20.95 18.22 -5.92
CA PHE A 244 -20.67 17.00 -6.68
C PHE A 244 -21.91 16.11 -6.87
N ASP A 245 -22.06 15.55 -8.06
CA ASP A 245 -23.01 14.46 -8.37
C ASP A 245 -22.23 13.20 -8.76
N THR A 246 -21.19 12.90 -7.99
CA THR A 246 -20.20 11.87 -8.31
C THR A 246 -20.82 10.48 -8.45
N GLN A 247 -20.47 9.80 -9.54
CA GLN A 247 -20.93 8.46 -9.86
C GLN A 247 -19.75 7.51 -10.04
N VAL A 248 -19.97 6.25 -9.70
CA VAL A 248 -19.04 5.14 -9.96
C VAL A 248 -19.84 3.98 -10.54
N VAL A 249 -19.18 3.04 -11.19
CA VAL A 249 -19.82 1.76 -11.53
C VAL A 249 -19.97 0.90 -10.27
N GLU A 250 -18.88 0.80 -9.50
CA GLU A 250 -18.80 -0.02 -8.29
C GLU A 250 -17.69 0.52 -7.38
N LEU A 251 -17.87 0.43 -6.06
CA LEU A 251 -16.82 0.78 -5.08
C LEU A 251 -15.76 -0.31 -4.98
N GLY A 252 -14.51 0.10 -4.77
CA GLY A 252 -13.35 -0.78 -4.81
C GLY A 252 -12.88 -1.04 -6.24
N ILE A 253 -11.78 -1.78 -6.39
CA ILE A 253 -11.30 -2.19 -7.71
C ILE A 253 -12.04 -3.48 -8.10
N ALA A 254 -13.16 -3.27 -8.80
CA ALA A 254 -14.10 -4.29 -9.25
C ALA A 254 -13.55 -5.15 -10.41
N CYS A 255 -14.26 -6.25 -10.73
CA CYS A 255 -13.87 -7.14 -11.83
C CYS A 255 -13.69 -6.39 -13.15
N GLU A 256 -14.64 -5.51 -13.48
CA GLU A 256 -14.67 -4.77 -14.75
C GLU A 256 -13.62 -3.65 -14.84
N SER A 257 -12.93 -3.31 -13.73
CA SER A 257 -11.75 -2.42 -13.76
C SER A 257 -10.56 -3.07 -14.49
N CYS A 258 -10.48 -4.40 -14.48
CA CYS A 258 -9.43 -5.16 -15.17
C CYS A 258 -9.92 -5.87 -16.43
N HIS A 259 -11.19 -6.26 -16.46
CA HIS A 259 -11.79 -7.04 -17.55
C HIS A 259 -12.58 -6.19 -18.56
N GLY A 260 -12.84 -4.91 -18.23
CA GLY A 260 -13.67 -4.03 -19.03
C GLY A 260 -15.18 -4.32 -18.87
N PRO A 261 -16.04 -3.56 -19.56
CA PRO A 261 -17.49 -3.72 -19.49
C PRO A 261 -17.93 -5.10 -19.97
N ALA A 262 -18.72 -5.81 -19.17
CA ALA A 262 -19.03 -7.22 -19.36
C ALA A 262 -20.48 -7.53 -19.80
N GLU A 263 -21.30 -6.52 -20.13
CA GLU A 263 -22.71 -6.73 -20.51
C GLU A 263 -22.86 -7.73 -21.67
N GLU A 264 -22.09 -7.54 -22.74
CA GLU A 264 -22.12 -8.44 -23.91
C GLU A 264 -21.63 -9.84 -23.54
N HIS A 265 -20.56 -9.94 -22.75
CA HIS A 265 -20.03 -11.20 -22.26
C HIS A 265 -21.07 -11.98 -21.46
N VAL A 266 -21.75 -11.33 -20.50
CA VAL A 266 -22.82 -11.94 -19.72
C VAL A 266 -23.99 -12.34 -20.62
N ARG A 267 -24.40 -11.48 -21.57
CA ARG A 267 -25.51 -11.76 -22.48
C ARG A 267 -25.25 -13.00 -23.34
N VAL A 268 -24.06 -13.10 -23.93
CA VAL A 268 -23.66 -14.23 -24.80
C VAL A 268 -23.48 -15.51 -23.99
N ASN A 269 -22.81 -15.45 -22.85
CA ASN A 269 -22.46 -16.62 -22.04
C ASN A 269 -23.55 -17.07 -21.07
N ARG A 270 -24.66 -16.34 -20.92
CA ARG A 270 -25.89 -16.87 -20.28
C ARG A 270 -26.38 -18.16 -20.93
N ASN A 271 -26.15 -18.34 -22.24
CA ASN A 271 -26.46 -19.58 -22.93
C ASN A 271 -25.39 -20.65 -22.61
N PRO A 272 -25.74 -21.79 -21.98
CA PRO A 272 -24.78 -22.86 -21.71
C PRO A 272 -24.13 -23.44 -22.97
N ILE A 273 -24.82 -23.46 -24.11
CA ILE A 273 -24.24 -23.96 -25.37
C ILE A 273 -23.04 -23.11 -25.79
N ASN A 274 -23.16 -21.79 -25.69
CA ASN A 274 -22.05 -20.88 -26.01
C ASN A 274 -20.86 -21.09 -25.07
N ARG A 275 -21.12 -21.28 -23.76
CA ARG A 275 -20.07 -21.58 -22.78
C ARG A 275 -19.35 -22.89 -23.08
N PHE A 276 -20.09 -23.96 -23.40
CA PHE A 276 -19.47 -25.23 -23.76
C PHE A 276 -18.70 -25.13 -25.08
N ALA A 277 -19.25 -24.46 -26.10
CA ALA A 277 -18.54 -24.23 -27.35
C ALA A 277 -17.23 -23.43 -27.12
N GLN A 278 -17.26 -22.43 -26.25
CA GLN A 278 -16.10 -21.63 -25.88
C GLN A 278 -15.07 -22.44 -25.06
N TYR A 279 -15.52 -23.33 -24.17
CA TYR A 279 -14.64 -24.21 -23.40
C TYR A 279 -13.84 -25.19 -24.28
N PHE A 280 -14.45 -25.67 -25.37
CA PHE A 280 -13.80 -26.55 -26.35
C PHE A 280 -13.14 -25.78 -27.51
N SER A 281 -13.14 -24.46 -27.46
CA SER A 281 -12.49 -23.60 -28.45
C SER A 281 -11.09 -23.22 -27.98
N ASP A 282 -10.13 -23.21 -28.90
CA ASP A 282 -8.78 -22.68 -28.63
C ASP A 282 -8.71 -21.14 -28.77
N SER A 283 -9.80 -20.51 -29.21
CA SER A 283 -9.86 -19.05 -29.42
C SER A 283 -10.28 -18.33 -28.14
N PRO A 284 -9.66 -17.19 -27.78
CA PRO A 284 -10.11 -16.35 -26.66
C PRO A 284 -11.56 -15.89 -26.82
N ASP A 285 -12.29 -15.70 -25.71
CA ASP A 285 -13.60 -15.05 -25.75
C ASP A 285 -13.42 -13.58 -26.15
N PRO A 286 -13.95 -13.14 -27.31
CA PRO A 286 -13.76 -11.77 -27.80
C PRO A 286 -14.65 -10.74 -27.09
N THR A 287 -15.56 -11.18 -26.23
CA THR A 287 -16.55 -10.31 -25.57
C THR A 287 -16.07 -9.70 -24.26
N ILE A 288 -14.90 -10.12 -23.76
CA ILE A 288 -14.32 -9.63 -22.52
C ILE A 288 -12.80 -9.57 -22.60
N ALA A 289 -12.17 -8.60 -21.93
CA ALA A 289 -10.73 -8.58 -21.85
C ALA A 289 -10.24 -9.69 -20.90
N ASN A 290 -9.26 -10.48 -21.33
CA ASN A 290 -8.51 -11.35 -20.44
C ASN A 290 -7.07 -10.87 -20.38
N PRO A 291 -6.64 -10.20 -19.27
CA PRO A 291 -5.29 -9.66 -19.14
C PRO A 291 -4.16 -10.66 -19.41
N LYS A 292 -4.39 -11.96 -19.17
CA LYS A 292 -3.41 -13.03 -19.43
C LYS A 292 -3.17 -13.30 -20.91
N LEU A 293 -4.16 -12.99 -21.76
CA LEU A 293 -4.13 -13.26 -23.21
C LEU A 293 -3.75 -12.03 -24.04
N LEU A 294 -3.54 -10.88 -23.39
CA LEU A 294 -3.06 -9.66 -24.03
C LEU A 294 -1.52 -9.67 -24.11
N ASP A 295 -0.96 -8.95 -25.08
CA ASP A 295 0.47 -8.66 -25.10
C ASP A 295 0.91 -7.89 -23.84
N ASN A 296 2.20 -7.97 -23.51
CA ASN A 296 2.74 -7.43 -22.26
C ASN A 296 2.45 -5.93 -22.08
N LYS A 297 2.45 -5.14 -23.17
CA LYS A 297 2.18 -3.70 -23.13
C LYS A 297 0.71 -3.44 -22.83
N ARG A 298 -0.21 -4.08 -23.56
CA ARG A 298 -1.66 -3.95 -23.31
C ARG A 298 -2.06 -4.48 -21.94
N SER A 299 -1.53 -5.62 -21.53
CA SER A 299 -1.76 -6.21 -20.21
C SER A 299 -1.29 -5.27 -19.09
N SER A 300 -0.07 -4.73 -19.20
CA SER A 300 0.49 -3.85 -18.17
C SER A 300 -0.22 -2.50 -18.06
N ARG A 301 -0.77 -1.96 -19.15
CA ARG A 301 -1.57 -0.72 -19.14
C ARG A 301 -2.84 -0.82 -18.30
N ILE A 302 -3.36 -2.03 -18.09
CA ILE A 302 -4.50 -2.26 -17.19
C ILE A 302 -4.09 -1.94 -15.75
N CYS A 303 -2.91 -2.41 -15.32
CA CYS A 303 -2.36 -2.07 -14.00
C CYS A 303 -1.92 -0.61 -13.93
N GLY A 304 -1.35 -0.10 -15.03
CA GLY A 304 -0.93 1.30 -15.16
C GLY A 304 -2.06 2.30 -14.99
N GLN A 305 -3.33 1.91 -15.10
CA GLN A 305 -4.46 2.82 -14.84
C GLN A 305 -4.41 3.46 -13.45
N CYS A 306 -3.92 2.70 -12.45
CA CYS A 306 -3.78 3.15 -11.07
C CYS A 306 -2.31 3.24 -10.63
N HIS A 307 -1.48 2.27 -11.01
CA HIS A 307 -0.09 2.16 -10.53
C HIS A 307 0.91 3.03 -11.31
N SER A 308 0.50 4.23 -11.71
CA SER A 308 1.31 5.14 -12.52
C SER A 308 1.00 6.61 -12.23
N VAL A 309 1.88 7.48 -12.72
CA VAL A 309 1.53 8.89 -12.94
C VAL A 309 1.02 9.03 -14.37
N SER A 310 -0.24 9.38 -14.55
CA SER A 310 -0.87 9.53 -15.87
C SER A 310 -1.73 10.76 -15.99
N LEU A 311 -1.77 11.32 -17.20
CA LEU A 311 -2.60 12.44 -17.60
C LEU A 311 -3.57 11.97 -18.69
N LEU A 312 -4.72 12.63 -18.83
CA LEU A 312 -5.55 12.43 -20.01
C LEU A 312 -4.89 13.13 -21.20
N SER A 313 -4.88 12.46 -22.36
CA SER A 313 -4.05 12.86 -23.50
C SER A 313 -4.55 14.11 -24.23
N THR A 314 -5.78 14.56 -24.00
CA THR A 314 -6.33 15.77 -24.65
C THR A 314 -7.11 16.65 -23.68
N GLU A 315 -7.18 17.96 -23.96
CA GLU A 315 -8.04 18.90 -23.23
C GLU A 315 -9.52 18.49 -23.31
N SER A 316 -9.94 17.88 -24.42
CA SER A 316 -11.31 17.37 -24.57
C SER A 316 -11.58 16.18 -23.64
N ASP A 317 -10.63 15.25 -23.52
CA ASP A 317 -10.77 14.11 -22.62
C ASP A 317 -10.76 14.56 -21.16
N THR A 318 -9.89 15.52 -20.82
CA THR A 318 -9.89 16.18 -19.50
C THR A 318 -11.24 16.85 -19.22
N ALA A 319 -11.78 17.64 -20.17
CA ALA A 319 -13.07 18.31 -19.99
C ALA A 319 -14.25 17.32 -19.88
N LYS A 320 -14.22 16.19 -20.61
CA LYS A 320 -15.25 15.14 -20.51
C LYS A 320 -15.19 14.39 -19.18
N HIS A 321 -14.00 14.07 -18.71
CA HIS A 321 -13.77 13.39 -17.44
C HIS A 321 -14.10 14.26 -16.22
N VAL A 322 -13.71 15.54 -16.26
CA VAL A 322 -14.09 16.55 -15.24
C VAL A 322 -15.59 16.88 -15.31
N GLY A 323 -16.18 16.76 -16.50
CA GLY A 323 -17.57 17.07 -16.80
C GLY A 323 -18.55 16.01 -16.32
N PHE A 324 -18.69 14.88 -17.04
CA PHE A 324 -19.84 13.95 -16.85
C PHE A 324 -19.62 12.49 -17.29
N GLU A 325 -18.48 12.12 -17.88
CA GLU A 325 -18.26 10.80 -18.48
C GLU A 325 -17.30 9.93 -17.66
N LEU A 326 -17.49 8.61 -17.72
CA LEU A 326 -16.53 7.64 -17.19
C LEU A 326 -15.14 7.85 -17.81
N ASP A 327 -14.07 7.43 -17.12
CA ASP A 327 -12.72 7.36 -17.70
C ASP A 327 -12.79 6.77 -19.13
N PRO A 328 -12.16 7.35 -20.16
CA PRO A 328 -12.28 6.86 -21.53
C PRO A 328 -11.52 5.54 -21.79
N TYR A 329 -10.58 5.15 -20.92
CA TYR A 329 -9.84 3.90 -21.06
C TYR A 329 -10.72 2.70 -20.75
N ARG A 330 -10.61 1.65 -21.57
CA ARG A 330 -11.29 0.37 -21.37
C ARG A 330 -10.27 -0.75 -21.47
N PRO A 331 -10.16 -1.64 -20.46
CA PRO A 331 -9.35 -2.84 -20.58
C PRO A 331 -9.72 -3.63 -21.85
N GLY A 332 -8.70 -4.11 -22.58
CA GLY A 332 -8.90 -4.84 -23.84
C GLY A 332 -9.10 -3.98 -25.09
N MET A 333 -9.15 -2.64 -24.98
CA MET A 333 -9.24 -1.77 -26.16
C MET A 333 -8.02 -1.92 -27.10
N THR A 334 -8.27 -1.86 -28.41
CA THR A 334 -7.22 -2.00 -29.43
C THR A 334 -6.70 -0.66 -29.95
N GLY A 335 -7.46 0.42 -29.75
CA GLY A 335 -7.14 1.79 -30.17
C GLY A 335 -6.04 2.45 -29.32
N PRO A 336 -5.72 3.74 -29.59
CA PRO A 336 -4.78 4.50 -28.77
C PRO A 336 -5.29 4.59 -27.33
N ASP A 337 -4.38 4.52 -26.36
CA ASP A 337 -4.72 4.77 -24.96
C ASP A 337 -5.06 6.27 -24.84
N PRO A 338 -6.23 6.64 -24.29
CA PRO A 338 -6.60 8.04 -24.09
C PRO A 338 -5.83 8.70 -22.94
N ARG A 339 -4.93 7.95 -22.30
CA ARG A 339 -4.03 8.45 -21.26
C ARG A 339 -2.61 8.45 -21.75
N THR A 340 -1.91 9.44 -21.25
CA THR A 340 -0.49 9.63 -21.39
C THR A 340 0.16 9.29 -20.05
N PHE A 341 1.03 8.28 -20.04
CA PHE A 341 1.83 7.96 -18.87
C PHE A 341 3.02 8.90 -18.79
N VAL A 342 3.15 9.59 -17.66
CA VAL A 342 4.26 10.49 -17.39
C VAL A 342 5.54 9.67 -17.28
N ARG A 343 6.50 10.02 -18.12
CA ARG A 343 7.87 9.50 -18.09
C ARG A 343 8.79 10.60 -17.60
N HIS A 344 9.65 10.30 -16.62
CA HIS A 344 10.54 11.33 -16.07
C HIS A 344 11.49 11.92 -17.13
N ARG A 345 11.91 11.13 -18.14
CA ARG A 345 12.73 11.64 -19.24
C ARG A 345 12.10 12.83 -19.99
N TYR A 346 10.78 12.98 -19.92
CA TYR A 346 10.07 14.12 -20.51
C TYR A 346 10.17 15.40 -19.68
N ALA A 347 10.74 15.33 -18.47
CA ALA A 347 11.04 16.50 -17.65
C ALA A 347 12.24 17.29 -18.17
N ASP A 348 13.10 16.68 -18.99
CA ASP A 348 14.23 17.34 -19.63
C ASP A 348 13.76 18.19 -20.82
N PRO A 349 13.90 19.54 -20.80
CA PRO A 349 13.51 20.41 -21.91
C PRO A 349 14.19 20.08 -23.24
N ASP A 350 15.35 19.43 -23.20
CA ASP A 350 16.13 19.06 -24.38
C ASP A 350 15.87 17.60 -24.81
N TYR A 351 14.89 16.92 -24.20
CA TYR A 351 14.53 15.55 -24.56
C TYR A 351 14.17 15.45 -26.06
N PRO A 352 14.84 14.59 -26.84
CA PRO A 352 14.58 14.44 -28.26
C PRO A 352 13.30 13.62 -28.50
N ALA A 353 12.15 14.24 -28.22
CA ALA A 353 10.84 13.61 -28.33
C ALA A 353 10.56 13.10 -29.75
N ARG A 354 10.13 11.83 -29.83
CA ARG A 354 9.62 11.26 -31.09
C ARG A 354 8.32 11.99 -31.49
N PRO A 355 7.90 11.96 -32.77
CA PRO A 355 6.68 12.65 -33.20
C PRO A 355 5.43 12.30 -32.38
N ASP A 356 5.32 11.07 -31.89
CA ASP A 356 4.24 10.59 -31.01
C ASP A 356 4.35 11.03 -29.54
N GLU A 357 5.48 11.62 -29.14
CA GLU A 357 5.79 12.02 -27.76
C GLU A 357 5.76 13.54 -27.56
N VAL A 358 5.82 14.34 -28.63
CA VAL A 358 5.97 15.81 -28.56
C VAL A 358 4.92 16.47 -27.67
N GLU A 359 3.65 16.10 -27.82
CA GLU A 359 2.56 16.73 -27.06
C GLU A 359 2.62 16.37 -25.58
N THR A 360 2.94 15.10 -25.30
CA THR A 360 3.14 14.61 -23.94
C THR A 360 4.30 15.34 -23.26
N HIS A 361 5.42 15.49 -23.98
CA HIS A 361 6.60 16.17 -23.47
C HIS A 361 6.29 17.63 -23.11
N LYS A 362 5.60 18.36 -23.99
CA LYS A 362 5.13 19.72 -23.70
C LYS A 362 4.21 19.79 -22.49
N ALA A 363 3.25 18.87 -22.38
CA ALA A 363 2.33 18.81 -21.25
C ALA A 363 3.08 18.58 -19.93
N VAL A 364 4.07 17.69 -19.92
CA VAL A 364 4.92 17.44 -18.75
C VAL A 364 5.72 18.68 -18.36
N LEU A 365 6.33 19.38 -19.32
CA LEU A 365 7.06 20.63 -19.05
C LEU A 365 6.16 21.73 -18.45
N GLU A 366 4.92 21.85 -18.93
CA GLU A 366 3.96 22.81 -18.37
C GLU A 366 3.50 22.41 -16.96
N ILE A 367 3.36 21.12 -16.67
CA ILE A 367 3.09 20.65 -15.32
C ILE A 367 4.24 20.97 -14.39
N ILE A 368 5.49 20.72 -14.77
CA ILE A 368 6.67 21.04 -13.95
C ILE A 368 6.72 22.53 -13.63
N LYS A 369 6.33 23.37 -14.58
CA LYS A 369 6.27 24.82 -14.39
C LYS A 369 5.21 25.24 -13.37
N ASN A 370 4.06 24.54 -13.33
CA ASN A 370 2.92 24.88 -12.46
C ASN A 370 2.97 24.16 -11.11
N GLU A 371 3.57 22.98 -11.06
CA GLU A 371 3.71 22.09 -9.90
C GLU A 371 5.16 21.57 -9.81
N PRO A 372 6.13 22.43 -9.44
CA PRO A 372 7.55 22.08 -9.46
C PRO A 372 7.91 20.89 -8.58
N ASP A 373 7.16 20.67 -7.49
CA ASP A 373 7.44 19.62 -6.53
C ASP A 373 6.84 18.25 -6.93
N LEU A 374 5.96 18.19 -7.93
CA LEU A 374 5.26 16.95 -8.32
C LEU A 374 6.25 15.81 -8.62
N PHE A 375 7.30 16.13 -9.39
CA PHE A 375 8.31 15.14 -9.77
C PHE A 375 9.25 14.82 -8.64
N GLU A 376 9.68 15.79 -7.84
CA GLU A 376 10.54 15.51 -6.67
C GLU A 376 9.84 14.64 -5.63
N ASN A 377 8.52 14.77 -5.51
CA ASN A 377 7.69 13.99 -4.59
C ASN A 377 7.43 12.57 -5.12
N ALA A 378 7.40 12.38 -6.45
CA ALA A 378 7.10 11.09 -7.09
C ALA A 378 8.35 10.28 -7.49
N PHE A 379 9.43 10.96 -7.88
CA PHE A 379 10.62 10.41 -8.52
C PHE A 379 11.92 10.95 -7.90
N TRP A 380 12.98 10.17 -7.99
CA TRP A 380 14.36 10.64 -7.87
C TRP A 380 14.69 11.49 -9.10
N SER A 381 15.71 12.35 -9.03
CA SER A 381 16.05 13.27 -10.12
C SER A 381 16.59 12.60 -11.41
N ASP A 382 16.81 11.29 -11.40
CA ASP A 382 17.09 10.47 -12.59
C ASP A 382 15.85 9.73 -13.12
N GLY A 383 14.71 9.91 -12.47
CA GLY A 383 13.42 9.34 -12.87
C GLY A 383 13.02 8.04 -12.23
N MET A 384 13.84 7.49 -11.33
CA MET A 384 13.43 6.31 -10.59
C MET A 384 12.33 6.63 -9.60
N VAL A 385 11.39 5.71 -9.44
CA VAL A 385 10.25 5.89 -8.54
C VAL A 385 10.73 6.04 -7.09
N ARG A 386 10.30 7.14 -6.44
CA ARG A 386 10.69 7.50 -5.08
C ARG A 386 9.61 7.19 -4.04
N VAL A 387 8.35 7.10 -4.46
CA VAL A 387 7.20 6.76 -3.61
C VAL A 387 6.33 5.67 -4.26
N SER A 388 5.71 4.82 -3.44
CA SER A 388 4.94 3.66 -3.91
C SER A 388 3.69 4.06 -4.72
N GLY A 389 3.07 3.10 -5.42
CA GLY A 389 1.90 3.35 -6.29
C GLY A 389 2.25 3.78 -7.72
N ARG A 390 3.53 3.77 -8.10
CA ARG A 390 4.02 4.20 -9.42
C ARG A 390 4.84 3.10 -10.11
N ASP A 391 4.59 1.86 -9.73
CA ASP A 391 5.36 0.68 -10.17
C ASP A 391 5.34 0.51 -11.69
N TYR A 392 4.22 0.81 -12.35
CA TYR A 392 4.14 0.80 -13.81
C TYR A 392 5.00 1.92 -14.42
N SER A 393 4.99 3.14 -13.86
CA SER A 393 5.86 4.23 -14.32
C SER A 393 7.34 3.84 -14.24
N GLY A 394 7.77 3.14 -13.20
CA GLY A 394 9.13 2.58 -13.12
C GLY A 394 9.38 1.47 -14.14
N MET A 395 8.48 0.48 -14.22
CA MET A 395 8.65 -0.69 -15.08
C MET A 395 8.75 -0.33 -16.56
N ILE A 396 7.97 0.65 -17.05
CA ILE A 396 8.00 1.04 -18.47
C ILE A 396 9.26 1.79 -18.90
N GLU A 397 10.07 2.24 -17.92
CA GLU A 397 11.40 2.82 -18.12
C GLU A 397 12.49 1.75 -18.09
N SER A 398 12.17 0.52 -17.70
CA SER A 398 13.14 -0.56 -17.63
C SER A 398 13.53 -1.07 -19.03
N PRO A 399 14.80 -1.44 -19.25
CA PRO A 399 15.19 -2.12 -20.48
C PRO A 399 14.43 -3.42 -20.72
N CYS A 400 13.99 -4.09 -19.64
CA CYS A 400 13.18 -5.31 -19.68
C CYS A 400 11.82 -5.07 -20.38
N PHE A 401 11.21 -3.89 -20.20
CA PHE A 401 9.95 -3.52 -20.84
C PHE A 401 10.14 -2.86 -22.20
N GLU A 402 11.17 -2.01 -22.35
CA GLU A 402 11.42 -1.31 -23.61
C GLU A 402 11.91 -2.24 -24.71
N ARG A 403 12.71 -3.26 -24.36
CA ARG A 403 13.36 -4.17 -25.30
C ARG A 403 12.94 -5.64 -25.16
N GLY A 404 12.27 -5.99 -24.06
CA GLY A 404 11.76 -7.34 -23.79
C GLY A 404 10.25 -7.38 -23.68
N GLU A 405 9.74 -8.47 -23.10
CA GLU A 405 8.31 -8.75 -22.98
C GLU A 405 7.82 -8.77 -21.53
N ILE A 406 8.57 -8.18 -20.58
CA ILE A 406 8.13 -8.12 -19.19
C ILE A 406 6.80 -7.35 -19.08
N GLY A 407 5.93 -7.79 -18.18
CA GLY A 407 4.76 -7.05 -17.76
C GLY A 407 4.36 -7.43 -16.33
N CYS A 408 3.35 -6.76 -15.78
CA CYS A 408 2.92 -6.99 -14.40
C CYS A 408 2.57 -8.47 -14.15
N MET A 409 1.89 -9.09 -15.12
CA MET A 409 1.48 -10.49 -15.07
C MET A 409 2.61 -11.51 -15.31
N SER A 410 3.82 -11.07 -15.65
CA SER A 410 5.01 -11.94 -15.62
C SER A 410 5.24 -12.45 -14.19
N CYS A 411 5.00 -11.60 -13.19
CA CYS A 411 5.26 -11.89 -11.78
C CYS A 411 3.97 -12.03 -10.93
N HIS A 412 2.93 -11.22 -11.20
CA HIS A 412 1.71 -11.18 -10.40
C HIS A 412 0.60 -12.10 -10.91
N VAL A 413 -0.29 -12.49 -9.99
CA VAL A 413 -1.47 -13.32 -10.24
C VAL A 413 -2.66 -12.79 -9.43
N LEU A 414 -3.69 -12.29 -10.13
CA LEU A 414 -4.77 -11.52 -9.52
C LEU A 414 -5.94 -12.36 -9.01
N HIS A 415 -5.91 -13.68 -9.27
CA HIS A 415 -6.82 -14.65 -8.68
C HIS A 415 -6.01 -15.86 -8.19
N GLN A 416 -6.27 -16.31 -6.97
CA GLN A 416 -5.59 -17.48 -6.42
C GLN A 416 -5.90 -18.69 -7.31
N THR A 417 -4.85 -19.38 -7.77
CA THR A 417 -5.03 -20.58 -8.60
C THR A 417 -5.21 -21.81 -7.70
N PRO A 418 -5.85 -22.89 -8.18
CA PRO A 418 -6.01 -24.12 -7.40
C PRO A 418 -4.69 -24.75 -6.93
N GLU A 419 -3.59 -24.48 -7.64
CA GLU A 419 -2.25 -24.99 -7.35
C GLU A 419 -1.52 -24.15 -6.28
N ASP A 420 -2.06 -22.99 -5.91
CA ASP A 420 -1.48 -22.12 -4.89
C ASP A 420 -1.96 -22.55 -3.50
N GLU A 421 -1.11 -23.29 -2.79
CA GLU A 421 -1.41 -23.90 -1.48
C GLU A 421 -1.51 -22.90 -0.31
N ARG A 422 -1.18 -21.62 -0.54
CA ARG A 422 -1.25 -20.59 0.51
C ARG A 422 -2.68 -20.38 1.00
N THR A 423 -2.81 -19.87 2.22
CA THR A 423 -4.12 -19.35 2.66
C THR A 423 -4.50 -18.12 1.84
N ILE A 424 -5.80 -17.80 1.78
CA ILE A 424 -6.27 -16.66 1.01
C ILE A 424 -5.69 -15.33 1.52
N ASP A 425 -5.46 -15.23 2.83
CA ASP A 425 -4.87 -14.04 3.44
C ASP A 425 -3.39 -13.90 3.05
N GLU A 426 -2.61 -14.99 3.08
CA GLU A 426 -1.23 -15.01 2.60
C GLU A 426 -1.12 -14.67 1.10
N TRP A 427 -2.04 -15.17 0.27
CA TRP A 427 -2.08 -14.85 -1.16
C TRP A 427 -2.44 -13.38 -1.42
N ALA A 428 -3.38 -12.83 -0.66
CA ALA A 428 -3.83 -11.43 -0.81
C ALA A 428 -2.68 -10.44 -0.58
N HIS A 429 -1.65 -10.83 0.19
CA HIS A 429 -0.42 -10.07 0.32
C HIS A 429 0.44 -10.16 -0.95
N HIS A 430 0.60 -9.02 -1.64
CA HIS A 430 1.38 -8.82 -2.88
C HIS A 430 0.81 -9.49 -4.14
N GLN A 431 -0.07 -10.50 -4.04
CA GLN A 431 -0.67 -11.20 -5.19
C GLN A 431 0.39 -11.63 -6.22
N MET A 432 1.54 -12.12 -5.74
CA MET A 432 2.62 -12.64 -6.57
C MET A 432 2.47 -14.15 -6.75
N LYS A 433 2.91 -14.67 -7.90
CA LYS A 433 2.99 -16.12 -8.10
C LYS A 433 4.04 -16.73 -7.14
N PRO A 434 3.81 -17.90 -6.54
CA PRO A 434 4.73 -18.49 -5.57
C PRO A 434 6.18 -18.63 -6.06
N GLU A 435 6.37 -19.02 -7.32
CA GLU A 435 7.70 -19.19 -7.92
C GLU A 435 8.42 -17.85 -8.15
N MET A 436 7.69 -16.73 -8.16
CA MET A 436 8.22 -15.40 -8.46
C MET A 436 8.73 -14.68 -7.21
N TYR A 437 8.73 -15.31 -6.02
CA TYR A 437 9.34 -14.72 -4.82
C TYR A 437 10.88 -14.78 -4.81
N GLY A 438 11.49 -15.55 -5.72
CA GLY A 438 12.95 -15.69 -5.85
C GLY A 438 13.45 -15.51 -7.27
N ASN A 439 14.70 -15.90 -7.53
CA ASN A 439 15.40 -15.70 -8.80
C ASN A 439 14.67 -16.20 -10.05
N ARG A 440 13.71 -17.13 -9.94
CA ARG A 440 12.93 -17.60 -11.08
C ARG A 440 12.22 -16.47 -11.83
N ALA A 441 11.86 -15.39 -11.13
CA ALA A 441 11.27 -14.21 -11.75
C ALA A 441 12.17 -13.51 -12.77
N CYS A 442 13.49 -13.63 -12.63
CA CYS A 442 14.46 -13.10 -13.58
C CYS A 442 14.93 -14.19 -14.55
N ILE A 443 15.18 -15.41 -14.04
CA ILE A 443 15.70 -16.54 -14.81
C ILE A 443 14.73 -16.97 -15.93
N GLN A 444 13.43 -16.68 -15.83
CA GLN A 444 12.48 -16.92 -16.93
C GLN A 444 12.87 -16.25 -18.27
N CYS A 445 13.70 -15.21 -18.23
CA CYS A 445 14.28 -14.57 -19.43
C CYS A 445 15.82 -14.57 -19.41
N HIS A 446 16.44 -14.85 -18.26
CA HIS A 446 17.88 -14.86 -18.07
C HIS A 446 18.38 -16.27 -17.69
N GLU A 447 18.11 -17.23 -18.57
CA GLU A 447 18.32 -18.67 -18.34
C GLU A 447 19.78 -19.03 -18.00
N ASP A 448 20.75 -18.24 -18.48
CA ASP A 448 22.18 -18.43 -18.18
C ASP A 448 22.48 -18.45 -16.67
N PHE A 449 21.66 -17.77 -15.85
CA PHE A 449 21.83 -17.72 -14.39
C PHE A 449 21.09 -18.85 -13.65
N GLU A 450 20.48 -19.80 -14.36
CA GLU A 450 20.05 -21.08 -13.78
C GLU A 450 21.26 -21.94 -13.39
N LEU A 451 22.40 -21.75 -14.08
CA LEU A 451 23.66 -22.39 -13.73
C LEU A 451 24.26 -21.75 -12.47
N GLU A 452 24.39 -22.54 -11.40
CA GLU A 452 24.90 -22.08 -10.10
C GLU A 452 26.27 -21.38 -10.20
N ASP A 453 27.20 -21.89 -11.01
CA ASP A 453 28.51 -21.25 -11.20
C ASP A 453 28.40 -19.86 -11.84
N ARG A 454 27.45 -19.67 -12.78
CA ARG A 454 27.19 -18.37 -13.41
C ARG A 454 26.52 -17.43 -12.42
N LEU A 455 25.56 -17.91 -11.64
CA LEU A 455 24.90 -17.14 -10.60
C LEU A 455 25.88 -16.69 -9.52
N LEU A 456 26.73 -17.60 -9.03
CA LEU A 456 27.76 -17.31 -8.04
C LEU A 456 28.80 -16.30 -8.58
N ALA A 457 29.27 -16.51 -9.82
CA ALA A 457 30.21 -15.59 -10.47
C ALA A 457 29.61 -14.21 -10.69
N HIS A 458 28.32 -14.12 -11.00
CA HIS A 458 27.63 -12.87 -11.21
C HIS A 458 27.30 -12.16 -9.89
N THR A 459 26.64 -12.84 -8.95
CA THR A 459 26.18 -12.22 -7.69
C THR A 459 27.32 -11.99 -6.71
N ARG A 460 28.40 -12.76 -6.78
CA ARG A 460 29.52 -12.75 -5.83
C ARG A 460 29.12 -13.08 -4.39
N HIS A 461 27.96 -13.73 -4.22
CA HIS A 461 27.41 -14.14 -2.93
C HIS A 461 27.19 -15.65 -2.91
N ALA A 462 27.31 -16.25 -1.72
CA ALA A 462 27.03 -17.67 -1.54
C ALA A 462 25.61 -18.03 -2.02
N LEU A 463 25.47 -19.18 -2.68
CA LEU A 463 24.18 -19.68 -3.15
C LEU A 463 23.19 -19.78 -1.98
N GLY A 464 21.93 -19.38 -2.23
CA GLY A 464 20.87 -19.39 -1.23
C GLY A 464 20.92 -18.24 -0.22
N SER A 465 21.97 -17.41 -0.21
CA SER A 465 21.99 -16.19 0.59
C SER A 465 21.07 -15.10 0.01
N SER A 466 20.66 -14.14 0.84
CA SER A 466 19.90 -12.96 0.41
C SER A 466 20.61 -12.17 -0.69
N GLY A 467 21.95 -12.08 -0.64
CA GLY A 467 22.78 -11.43 -1.66
C GLY A 467 22.84 -12.18 -3.00
N SER A 468 22.46 -13.47 -3.03
CA SER A 468 22.34 -14.23 -4.29
C SER A 468 20.99 -14.03 -4.99
N GLN A 469 20.06 -13.27 -4.40
CA GLN A 469 18.78 -12.97 -5.01
C GLN A 469 18.87 -11.77 -5.97
N CYS A 470 18.39 -11.92 -7.21
CA CYS A 470 18.40 -10.87 -8.24
C CYS A 470 17.73 -9.58 -7.74
N TYR A 471 16.62 -9.73 -7.00
CA TYR A 471 15.88 -8.63 -6.38
C TYR A 471 16.74 -7.74 -5.49
N SER A 472 17.68 -8.32 -4.75
CA SER A 472 18.50 -7.59 -3.77
C SER A 472 19.34 -6.50 -4.42
N CYS A 473 19.81 -6.75 -5.65
CA CYS A 473 20.64 -5.80 -6.40
C CYS A 473 19.84 -5.00 -7.44
N HIS A 474 18.95 -5.66 -8.18
CA HIS A 474 18.27 -5.05 -9.32
C HIS A 474 16.92 -4.39 -8.98
N MET A 475 16.33 -4.73 -7.83
CA MET A 475 15.10 -4.14 -7.33
C MET A 475 15.25 -3.74 -5.84
N PRO A 476 16.22 -2.86 -5.52
CA PRO A 476 16.50 -2.49 -4.14
C PRO A 476 15.34 -1.71 -3.50
N TYR A 477 15.33 -1.65 -2.16
CA TYR A 477 14.33 -0.92 -1.39
C TYR A 477 14.58 0.60 -1.40
N THR A 478 14.50 1.22 -2.58
CA THR A 478 14.77 2.66 -2.77
C THR A 478 13.53 3.52 -2.90
N THR A 479 12.35 2.90 -2.83
CA THR A 479 11.05 3.56 -2.91
C THR A 479 10.43 3.58 -1.52
N TYR A 480 9.97 4.74 -1.04
CA TYR A 480 9.25 4.84 0.22
C TYR A 480 7.78 4.45 0.00
N GLY A 481 7.17 3.73 0.95
CA GLY A 481 5.72 3.70 0.98
C GLY A 481 5.13 3.20 2.30
N MET A 482 4.09 3.88 2.79
CA MET A 482 3.36 3.57 4.02
C MET A 482 4.26 3.08 5.16
N LEU A 483 5.22 3.91 5.60
CA LEU A 483 6.15 3.62 6.70
C LEU A 483 7.12 2.43 6.47
N LYS A 484 7.39 2.04 5.22
CA LYS A 484 8.39 1.01 4.87
C LYS A 484 9.13 1.35 3.57
N GLY A 485 10.20 0.60 3.30
CA GLY A 485 10.79 0.53 1.96
C GLY A 485 9.99 -0.42 1.07
N VAL A 486 9.90 -0.07 -0.21
CA VAL A 486 9.30 -0.85 -1.30
C VAL A 486 10.37 -1.08 -2.36
N ARG A 487 10.35 -2.26 -2.98
CA ARG A 487 11.28 -2.61 -4.06
C ARG A 487 10.99 -1.76 -5.28
N SER A 488 12.03 -1.22 -5.90
CA SER A 488 11.86 -0.51 -7.17
C SER A 488 11.50 -1.48 -8.30
N HIS A 489 10.53 -1.09 -9.11
CA HIS A 489 10.11 -1.81 -10.31
C HIS A 489 10.79 -1.31 -11.60
N GLN A 490 11.75 -0.38 -11.52
CA GLN A 490 12.50 0.06 -12.71
C GLN A 490 13.56 -0.94 -13.16
N ILE A 491 13.96 -1.89 -12.30
CA ILE A 491 14.91 -2.98 -12.61
C ILE A 491 16.21 -2.42 -13.21
N SER A 492 17.11 -1.92 -12.36
CA SER A 492 18.36 -1.28 -12.77
C SER A 492 19.58 -2.11 -12.37
N SER A 493 20.73 -1.83 -12.98
CA SER A 493 22.01 -2.34 -12.47
C SER A 493 22.52 -1.43 -11.34
N PRO A 494 23.07 -1.98 -10.25
CA PRO A 494 23.55 -1.18 -9.12
C PRO A 494 24.73 -0.29 -9.52
N SER A 495 24.80 0.91 -8.95
CA SER A 495 25.93 1.82 -9.14
C SER A 495 26.16 2.65 -7.87
N ALA A 496 27.40 2.98 -7.56
CA ALA A 496 27.70 3.95 -6.50
C ALA A 496 27.41 5.40 -6.94
N GLN A 497 27.34 5.66 -8.26
CA GLN A 497 27.12 6.99 -8.83
C GLN A 497 25.78 7.59 -8.42
N GLU A 498 24.72 6.78 -8.29
CA GLU A 498 23.38 7.25 -7.92
C GLU A 498 23.34 7.85 -6.50
N SER A 499 24.19 7.35 -5.60
CA SER A 499 24.34 7.91 -4.26
C SER A 499 25.01 9.27 -4.24
N ILE A 500 25.73 9.62 -5.32
CA ILE A 500 26.38 10.93 -5.51
C ILE A 500 25.48 11.89 -6.29
N SER A 501 24.95 11.45 -7.44
CA SER A 501 24.23 12.32 -8.37
C SER A 501 22.82 12.66 -7.90
N VAL A 502 22.12 11.70 -7.29
CA VAL A 502 20.71 11.87 -6.90
C VAL A 502 20.45 11.60 -5.41
N GLY A 503 21.49 11.23 -4.66
CA GLY A 503 21.39 10.95 -3.22
C GLY A 503 20.63 9.66 -2.88
N ARG A 504 20.34 8.80 -3.86
CA ARG A 504 19.63 7.54 -3.64
C ARG A 504 20.57 6.48 -3.04
N PRO A 505 20.15 5.76 -2.00
CA PRO A 505 20.91 4.62 -1.48
C PRO A 505 21.13 3.53 -2.53
N ASN A 506 22.37 3.09 -2.73
CA ASN A 506 22.66 1.98 -3.63
C ASN A 506 22.40 0.60 -2.99
N ALA A 507 22.15 -0.39 -3.85
CA ALA A 507 21.78 -1.74 -3.42
C ALA A 507 22.82 -2.42 -2.51
N CYS A 508 24.11 -2.22 -2.75
CA CYS A 508 25.18 -2.85 -1.97
C CYS A 508 25.17 -2.35 -0.53
N ASN A 509 25.12 -1.03 -0.34
CA ASN A 509 25.17 -0.41 0.98
C ASN A 509 23.82 -0.47 1.73
N LEU A 510 22.71 -0.88 1.10
CA LEU A 510 21.46 -1.18 1.80
C LEU A 510 21.54 -2.50 2.60
N CYS A 511 22.45 -3.41 2.24
CA CYS A 511 22.78 -4.60 3.05
C CYS A 511 24.08 -4.40 3.84
N HIS A 512 25.13 -3.88 3.20
CA HIS A 512 26.43 -3.55 3.79
C HIS A 512 26.47 -2.11 4.31
N LEU A 513 25.53 -1.81 5.21
CA LEU A 513 25.36 -0.53 5.89
C LEU A 513 26.58 -0.11 6.72
N ASP A 514 27.44 -1.07 7.08
CA ASP A 514 28.68 -0.87 7.83
C ASP A 514 29.90 -0.55 6.96
N ARG A 515 29.73 -0.49 5.64
CA ARG A 515 30.81 -0.19 4.67
C ARG A 515 30.68 1.23 4.11
N PRO A 516 31.80 1.94 3.87
CA PRO A 516 31.79 3.20 3.14
C PRO A 516 31.30 3.05 1.70
N LEU A 517 30.98 4.17 1.05
CA LEU A 517 30.59 4.18 -0.36
C LEU A 517 31.77 3.79 -1.27
N ALA A 518 32.99 4.17 -0.90
CA ALA A 518 34.20 3.75 -1.62
C ALA A 518 34.32 2.23 -1.72
N TRP A 519 33.98 1.50 -0.66
CA TRP A 519 33.98 0.05 -0.70
C TRP A 519 33.01 -0.50 -1.76
N ALA A 520 31.80 0.07 -1.88
CA ALA A 520 30.85 -0.38 -2.88
C ALA A 520 31.34 -0.03 -4.29
N ALA A 521 31.88 1.18 -4.48
CA ALA A 521 32.46 1.62 -5.74
C ALA A 521 33.60 0.69 -6.20
N ASP A 522 34.56 0.40 -5.34
CA ASP A 522 35.68 -0.50 -5.63
C ASP A 522 35.19 -1.89 -6.08
N ARG A 523 34.18 -2.46 -5.40
CA ARG A 523 33.63 -3.77 -5.76
C ARG A 523 32.87 -3.75 -7.07
N LEU A 524 32.14 -2.68 -7.36
CA LEU A 524 31.41 -2.52 -8.61
C LEU A 524 32.37 -2.36 -9.79
N GLU A 525 33.49 -1.66 -9.59
CA GLU A 525 34.56 -1.53 -10.57
C GLU A 525 35.27 -2.86 -10.79
N ASP A 526 35.76 -3.51 -9.72
CA ASP A 526 36.49 -4.79 -9.77
C ASP A 526 35.67 -5.93 -10.40
N TRP A 527 34.36 -5.98 -10.14
CA TRP A 527 33.51 -7.12 -10.54
C TRP A 527 32.79 -6.94 -11.85
N TYR A 528 32.47 -5.70 -12.23
CA TYR A 528 31.56 -5.39 -13.35
C TYR A 528 32.05 -4.23 -14.24
N ASP A 529 33.26 -3.72 -14.03
CA ASP A 529 33.82 -2.58 -14.76
C ASP A 529 32.94 -1.31 -14.69
N ILE A 530 32.20 -1.14 -13.59
CA ILE A 530 31.38 0.06 -13.34
C ILE A 530 32.27 1.12 -12.68
N PRO A 531 32.52 2.29 -13.31
CA PRO A 531 33.47 3.27 -12.80
C PRO A 531 33.12 3.78 -11.41
N ALA A 532 34.14 3.92 -10.55
CA ALA A 532 34.00 4.60 -9.28
C ALA A 532 33.76 6.11 -9.48
N PRO A 533 32.75 6.71 -8.82
CA PRO A 533 32.54 8.15 -8.86
C PRO A 533 33.60 8.88 -8.03
N GLU A 534 33.70 10.21 -8.16
CA GLU A 534 34.47 11.02 -7.23
C GLU A 534 33.82 11.01 -5.83
N LEU A 535 34.61 10.71 -4.80
CA LEU A 535 34.12 10.55 -3.43
C LEU A 535 34.77 11.56 -2.47
N SER A 536 33.97 12.07 -1.54
CA SER A 536 34.47 12.86 -0.41
C SER A 536 35.23 11.99 0.60
N ALA A 537 36.00 12.64 1.48
CA ALA A 537 36.69 11.97 2.58
C ALA A 537 35.73 11.16 3.47
N ASP A 538 34.57 11.73 3.79
CA ASP A 538 33.54 11.05 4.59
C ASP A 538 33.00 9.81 3.85
N GLN A 539 32.68 9.91 2.56
CA GLN A 539 32.20 8.77 1.76
C GLN A 539 33.24 7.67 1.57
N THR A 540 34.52 7.99 1.75
CA THR A 540 35.63 7.05 1.67
C THR A 540 35.85 6.29 2.98
N THR A 541 35.53 6.91 4.12
CA THR A 541 35.96 6.42 5.44
C THR A 541 34.82 6.06 6.38
N ILE A 542 33.70 6.77 6.31
CA ILE A 542 32.52 6.55 7.15
C ILE A 542 31.55 5.63 6.40
N ALA A 543 30.95 4.69 7.12
CA ALA A 543 29.97 3.78 6.58
C ALA A 543 28.79 4.53 5.96
N ALA A 544 28.36 4.12 4.76
CA ALA A 544 27.29 4.77 4.03
C ALA A 544 25.98 4.77 4.84
N GLY A 545 25.66 3.68 5.55
CA GLY A 545 24.49 3.62 6.42
C GLY A 545 24.54 4.60 7.59
N VAL A 546 25.72 4.97 8.09
CA VAL A 546 25.88 6.01 9.12
C VAL A 546 25.66 7.39 8.51
N LEU A 547 26.31 7.68 7.38
CA LEU A 547 26.16 8.98 6.69
C LEU A 547 24.71 9.21 6.31
N TRP A 548 24.08 8.26 5.62
CA TRP A 548 22.70 8.37 5.18
C TRP A 548 21.71 8.54 6.32
N ALA A 549 21.88 7.82 7.43
CA ALA A 549 21.02 7.96 8.60
C ALA A 549 21.18 9.31 9.30
N LEU A 550 22.41 9.84 9.41
CA LEU A 550 22.66 11.03 10.22
C LEU A 550 22.65 12.34 9.43
N THR A 551 23.02 12.29 8.15
CA THR A 551 23.19 13.49 7.31
C THR A 551 22.21 13.56 6.14
N GLY A 552 21.62 12.43 5.71
CA GLY A 552 20.77 12.39 4.52
C GLY A 552 19.42 13.12 4.69
N ARG A 553 18.74 13.41 3.58
CA ARG A 553 17.34 13.88 3.55
C ARG A 553 16.41 12.87 4.22
N ALA A 554 15.24 13.32 4.68
CA ALA A 554 14.30 12.49 5.44
C ALA A 554 13.99 11.13 4.78
N GLY A 555 13.84 11.09 3.45
CA GLY A 555 13.55 9.86 2.73
C GLY A 555 14.70 8.86 2.73
N VAL A 556 15.94 9.37 2.62
CA VAL A 556 17.15 8.56 2.73
C VAL A 556 17.31 8.03 4.16
N ARG A 557 17.02 8.85 5.18
CA ARG A 557 17.02 8.41 6.59
C ARG A 557 15.98 7.33 6.85
N ALA A 558 14.77 7.49 6.33
CA ALA A 558 13.69 6.51 6.43
C ALA A 558 14.08 5.16 5.81
N ILE A 559 14.56 5.16 4.56
CA ILE A 559 15.02 3.94 3.86
C ILE A 559 16.20 3.28 4.58
N THR A 560 17.13 4.09 5.09
CA THR A 560 18.30 3.57 5.83
C THR A 560 17.87 2.93 7.15
N ALA A 561 16.99 3.57 7.92
CA ALA A 561 16.43 3.02 9.16
C ALA A 561 15.63 1.74 8.90
N TYR A 562 14.85 1.70 7.82
CA TYR A 562 14.14 0.51 7.38
C TYR A 562 15.11 -0.64 7.10
N SER A 563 16.19 -0.35 6.36
CA SER A 563 17.22 -1.31 5.99
C SER A 563 17.99 -1.84 7.21
N MET A 564 18.29 -1.01 8.21
CA MET A 564 18.85 -1.46 9.50
C MET A 564 17.96 -2.47 10.22
N GLY A 565 16.65 -2.45 9.96
CA GLY A 565 15.70 -3.42 10.47
C GLY A 565 15.64 -4.73 9.66
N LEU A 566 16.22 -4.81 8.46
CA LEU A 566 16.12 -6.02 7.64
C LEU A 566 17.05 -7.14 8.16
N PRO A 567 16.59 -8.41 8.23
CA PRO A 567 17.45 -9.54 8.60
C PRO A 567 18.72 -9.62 7.76
N GLU A 568 18.61 -9.49 6.44
CA GLU A 568 19.72 -9.58 5.49
C GLU A 568 20.79 -8.50 5.73
N ALA A 569 20.39 -7.29 6.10
CA ALA A 569 21.33 -6.23 6.44
C ALA A 569 22.00 -6.50 7.80
N GLY A 570 21.27 -7.09 8.75
CA GLY A 570 21.81 -7.53 10.03
C GLY A 570 22.85 -8.65 9.88
N GLU A 571 22.61 -9.61 9.00
CA GLU A 571 23.55 -10.69 8.65
C GLU A 571 24.80 -10.12 7.97
N ALA A 572 24.64 -9.20 7.02
CA ALA A 572 25.74 -8.62 6.26
C ALA A 572 26.59 -7.62 7.06
N SER A 573 25.98 -6.80 7.91
CA SER A 573 26.63 -5.65 8.58
C SER A 573 26.83 -5.82 10.07
N GLY A 574 26.19 -6.82 10.70
CA GLY A 574 26.03 -6.87 12.15
C GLY A 574 25.11 -5.77 12.67
N VAL A 575 24.52 -5.99 13.85
CA VAL A 575 23.40 -5.16 14.35
C VAL A 575 23.76 -4.18 15.46
N ASN A 576 24.82 -4.46 16.23
CA ASN A 576 25.10 -3.75 17.48
C ASN A 576 25.43 -2.26 17.30
N TRP A 577 26.11 -1.89 16.21
CA TRP A 577 26.48 -0.51 15.92
C TRP A 577 25.29 0.33 15.40
N MET A 578 24.26 -0.33 14.87
CA MET A 578 23.06 0.36 14.36
C MET A 578 22.23 0.96 15.50
N THR A 579 22.28 0.37 16.70
CA THR A 579 21.43 0.78 17.83
C THR A 579 21.64 2.23 18.27
N PRO A 580 22.87 2.74 18.50
CA PRO A 580 23.08 4.16 18.78
C PRO A 580 22.55 5.10 17.68
N ILE A 581 22.67 4.69 16.41
CA ILE A 581 22.19 5.45 15.25
C ILE A 581 20.66 5.48 15.21
N LEU A 582 20.01 4.32 15.31
CA LEU A 582 18.54 4.22 15.38
C LEU A 582 17.97 4.97 16.59
N SER A 583 18.67 4.93 17.75
CA SER A 583 18.29 5.71 18.92
C SER A 583 18.32 7.21 18.65
N GLN A 584 19.28 7.70 17.86
CA GLN A 584 19.33 9.09 17.42
C GLN A 584 18.15 9.45 16.50
N LEU A 585 17.66 8.52 15.68
CA LEU A 585 16.53 8.71 14.78
C LEU A 585 15.16 8.72 15.49
N LEU A 586 15.07 8.24 16.73
CA LEU A 586 13.89 8.51 17.58
C LEU A 586 13.70 10.02 17.81
N ALA A 587 14.77 10.81 17.67
CA ALA A 587 14.76 12.27 17.73
C ALA A 587 14.63 12.97 16.35
N ASP A 588 14.30 12.25 15.28
CA ASP A 588 14.15 12.84 13.94
C ASP A 588 12.96 13.82 13.86
N PRO A 589 12.97 14.90 13.06
CA PRO A 589 11.81 15.74 12.88
C PRO A 589 10.59 14.99 12.34
N TYR A 590 10.75 13.98 11.47
CA TYR A 590 9.65 13.32 10.78
C TYR A 590 9.10 12.12 11.55
N PHE A 591 7.78 12.07 11.77
CA PHE A 591 7.10 10.96 12.46
C PHE A 591 7.40 9.60 11.81
N ALA A 592 7.39 9.53 10.48
CA ALA A 592 7.70 8.31 9.75
C ALA A 592 9.11 7.76 10.05
N VAL A 593 10.12 8.64 10.11
CA VAL A 593 11.50 8.24 10.44
C VAL A 593 11.57 7.71 11.87
N ARG A 594 10.93 8.39 12.83
CA ARG A 594 10.85 7.95 14.23
C ARG A 594 10.19 6.58 14.35
N TYR A 595 9.07 6.37 13.66
CA TYR A 595 8.35 5.10 13.65
C TYR A 595 9.21 3.97 13.08
N ILE A 596 9.80 4.18 11.91
CA ILE A 596 10.64 3.18 11.24
C ILE A 596 11.84 2.82 12.13
N ALA A 597 12.50 3.82 12.72
CA ALA A 597 13.63 3.61 13.62
C ALA A 597 13.24 2.80 14.87
N SER A 598 12.09 3.11 15.47
CA SER A 598 11.56 2.36 16.62
C SER A 598 11.23 0.91 16.26
N THR A 599 10.69 0.68 15.06
CA THR A 599 10.38 -0.67 14.56
C THR A 599 11.65 -1.46 14.28
N ALA A 600 12.69 -0.82 13.75
CA ALA A 600 13.99 -1.44 13.55
C ALA A 600 14.68 -1.79 14.89
N LEU A 601 14.57 -0.92 15.90
CA LEU A 601 15.08 -1.20 17.25
C LEU A 601 14.38 -2.39 17.89
N LYS A 602 13.05 -2.47 17.82
CA LYS A 602 12.25 -3.58 18.40
C LYS A 602 12.60 -4.97 17.86
N LYS A 603 13.33 -5.06 16.73
CA LYS A 603 13.87 -6.33 16.21
C LYS A 603 15.11 -6.81 16.97
N ARG A 604 15.60 -6.05 17.93
CA ARG A 604 16.73 -6.42 18.79
C ARG A 604 16.21 -6.95 20.11
N GLU A 605 16.83 -8.01 20.63
CA GLU A 605 16.41 -8.69 21.86
C GLU A 605 16.17 -7.72 23.02
N ALA A 606 17.12 -6.81 23.28
CA ALA A 606 17.05 -5.81 24.36
C ALA A 606 15.93 -4.76 24.21
N TYR A 607 15.24 -4.71 23.08
CA TYR A 607 14.24 -3.68 22.73
C TYR A 607 12.88 -4.27 22.36
N THR A 608 12.68 -5.58 22.51
CA THR A 608 11.41 -6.27 22.18
C THR A 608 10.21 -5.56 22.82
N ASP A 609 10.36 -5.17 24.09
CA ASP A 609 9.33 -4.49 24.88
C ASP A 609 9.53 -2.95 24.95
N PHE A 610 10.33 -2.38 24.04
CA PHE A 610 10.61 -0.94 24.07
C PHE A 610 9.38 -0.12 23.65
N GLU A 611 8.74 0.52 24.62
CA GLU A 611 7.61 1.41 24.35
C GLU A 611 8.06 2.81 23.90
N TYR A 612 7.46 3.24 22.78
CA TYR A 612 7.67 4.55 22.20
C TYR A 612 6.46 4.99 21.37
N ASP A 613 5.94 6.16 21.70
CA ASP A 613 4.95 6.85 20.89
C ASP A 613 5.66 7.81 19.94
N PHE A 614 5.63 7.51 18.64
CA PHE A 614 6.40 8.23 17.62
C PHE A 614 5.80 9.57 17.23
N VAL A 615 4.58 9.89 17.67
CA VAL A 615 3.94 11.19 17.38
C VAL A 615 4.14 12.23 18.48
N VAL A 616 4.90 11.91 19.54
CA VAL A 616 5.21 12.85 20.62
C VAL A 616 6.39 13.76 20.28
N ASP A 617 6.35 15.01 20.74
CA ASP A 617 7.40 16.01 20.50
C ASP A 617 8.15 16.44 21.78
N GLY A 618 9.22 17.23 21.57
CA GLY A 618 9.94 17.92 22.64
C GLY A 618 10.69 17.00 23.59
N SER A 619 10.52 17.20 24.91
CA SER A 619 11.25 16.46 25.94
C SER A 619 10.97 14.95 25.90
N LYS A 620 9.73 14.54 25.62
CA LYS A 620 9.35 13.11 25.52
C LYS A 620 10.14 12.38 24.44
N GLN A 621 10.45 13.06 23.35
CA GLN A 621 11.27 12.53 22.26
C GLN A 621 12.73 12.32 22.71
N GLN A 622 13.30 13.30 23.43
CA GLN A 622 14.65 13.22 23.96
C GLN A 622 14.78 12.14 25.04
N ASP A 623 13.76 11.99 25.88
CA ASP A 623 13.69 10.93 26.90
C ASP A 623 13.70 9.53 26.26
N ALA A 624 12.96 9.34 25.16
CA ALA A 624 12.96 8.07 24.43
C ALA A 624 14.34 7.73 23.85
N LEU A 625 15.02 8.71 23.25
CA LEU A 625 16.40 8.57 22.78
C LEU A 625 17.33 8.17 23.93
N PHE A 626 17.23 8.84 25.09
CA PHE A 626 18.08 8.54 26.25
C PHE A 626 17.83 7.12 26.78
N ARG A 627 16.56 6.73 26.97
CA ARG A 627 16.18 5.36 27.37
C ARG A 627 16.72 4.33 26.40
N ALA A 628 16.57 4.57 25.10
CA ALA A 628 17.07 3.67 24.07
C ALA A 628 18.59 3.49 24.16
N ARG A 629 19.36 4.56 24.39
CA ARG A 629 20.82 4.46 24.59
C ARG A 629 21.22 3.71 25.86
N MET A 630 20.47 3.87 26.95
CA MET A 630 20.74 3.18 28.22
C MET A 630 20.55 1.66 28.15
N LEU A 631 19.64 1.20 27.29
CA LEU A 631 19.40 -0.23 27.04
C LEU A 631 20.45 -0.87 26.11
N TRP A 632 21.30 -0.07 25.47
CA TRP A 632 22.29 -0.58 24.55
C TRP A 632 23.34 -1.37 25.35
N PRO A 633 23.50 -2.68 25.11
CA PRO A 633 24.35 -3.54 25.95
C PRO A 633 25.86 -3.29 25.80
N GLY A 634 26.26 -2.19 25.14
CA GLY A 634 27.62 -2.02 24.63
C GLY A 634 27.91 -3.05 23.54
N SER A 635 29.18 -3.23 23.18
CA SER A 635 29.55 -4.13 22.09
C SER A 635 30.67 -5.10 22.45
N GLY A 636 30.55 -6.32 21.94
CA GLY A 636 31.59 -7.34 22.00
C GLY A 636 32.78 -7.00 21.08
N ARG A 637 33.96 -7.48 21.47
CA ARG A 637 35.24 -7.35 20.75
C ARG A 637 35.22 -8.15 19.44
N GLY A 638 35.81 -7.63 18.35
CA GLY A 638 36.09 -8.48 17.17
C GLY A 638 36.24 -7.86 15.78
N ARG A 639 36.26 -6.53 15.60
CA ARG A 639 36.46 -5.88 14.27
C ARG A 639 37.77 -5.11 14.21
N THR A 640 38.29 -4.89 13.00
CA THR A 640 39.47 -4.04 12.75
C THR A 640 39.18 -2.60 13.16
N GLU A 641 40.23 -1.83 13.51
CA GLU A 641 40.10 -0.42 13.88
C GLU A 641 39.37 0.40 12.80
N SER A 642 39.75 0.26 11.53
CA SER A 642 39.09 0.93 10.41
C SER A 642 37.60 0.59 10.27
N ALA A 643 37.23 -0.67 10.52
CA ALA A 643 35.83 -1.10 10.48
C ALA A 643 35.03 -0.59 11.69
N ASN A 644 35.67 -0.39 12.84
CA ASN A 644 35.05 0.26 13.99
C ASN A 644 34.85 1.75 13.73
N LEU A 645 35.88 2.45 13.25
CA LEU A 645 35.82 3.88 12.96
C LEU A 645 34.76 4.21 11.90
N ALA A 646 34.62 3.37 10.87
CA ALA A 646 33.59 3.54 9.85
C ALA A 646 32.16 3.60 10.43
N VAL A 647 31.90 2.88 11.53
CA VAL A 647 30.60 2.87 12.23
C VAL A 647 30.61 3.70 13.52
N LEU A 648 31.52 4.68 13.61
CA LEU A 648 31.67 5.59 14.74
C LEU A 648 31.98 4.88 16.06
N ARG A 649 32.90 3.91 16.04
CA ARG A 649 33.41 3.22 17.24
C ARG A 649 34.93 3.33 17.35
N ASN A 650 35.43 3.48 18.56
CA ASN A 650 36.87 3.43 18.84
C ASN A 650 37.39 1.98 18.93
N GLU A 651 38.68 1.81 19.20
CA GLU A 651 39.33 0.50 19.40
C GLU A 651 38.70 -0.30 20.56
N ASP A 652 38.33 0.39 21.63
CA ASP A 652 37.63 -0.16 22.79
C ASP A 652 36.15 -0.44 22.53
N SER A 653 35.71 -0.31 21.27
CA SER A 653 34.35 -0.60 20.85
C SER A 653 33.30 0.36 21.39
N GLU A 654 33.71 1.46 22.02
CA GLU A 654 32.85 2.52 22.52
C GLU A 654 32.39 3.43 21.37
N PHE A 655 31.18 3.96 21.49
CA PHE A 655 30.58 4.81 20.47
C PHE A 655 31.11 6.25 20.52
N LEU A 656 31.51 6.78 19.36
CA LEU A 656 32.05 8.12 19.18
C LEU A 656 30.94 9.17 19.12
N ALA A 657 30.30 9.44 20.25
CA ALA A 657 29.16 10.35 20.36
C ALA A 657 29.43 11.79 19.86
N THR A 658 30.67 12.27 19.97
CA THR A 658 31.07 13.60 19.46
C THR A 658 31.06 13.65 17.94
N GLU A 659 31.55 12.60 17.26
CA GLU A 659 31.53 12.54 15.80
C GLU A 659 30.10 12.38 15.26
N MET A 660 29.27 11.57 15.92
CA MET A 660 27.84 11.50 15.59
C MET A 660 27.16 12.88 15.69
N ARG A 661 27.43 13.65 16.75
CA ARG A 661 26.85 15.00 16.89
C ARG A 661 27.28 15.94 15.75
N LYS A 662 28.54 15.89 15.31
CA LYS A 662 29.02 16.66 14.16
C LYS A 662 28.32 16.25 12.86
N LEU A 663 28.05 14.95 12.67
CA LEU A 663 27.30 14.46 11.52
C LEU A 663 25.85 14.96 11.54
N VAL A 664 25.16 14.83 12.67
CA VAL A 664 23.77 15.32 12.82
C VAL A 664 23.66 16.83 12.56
N GLN A 665 24.67 17.63 12.91
CA GLN A 665 24.71 19.06 12.60
C GLN A 665 24.81 19.38 11.10
N ARG A 666 25.21 18.41 10.27
CA ARG A 666 25.29 18.51 8.81
C ARG A 666 24.10 17.85 8.11
N ARG A 667 23.02 17.55 8.84
CA ARG A 667 21.84 16.92 8.29
C ARG A 667 21.16 17.81 7.26
N ASP A 668 20.81 17.20 6.13
CA ASP A 668 19.97 17.81 5.13
C ASP A 668 18.51 17.81 5.63
N ASP A 669 18.10 18.99 6.10
CA ASP A 669 16.75 19.29 6.58
C ASP A 669 15.89 19.95 5.51
N THR A 670 16.27 19.86 4.22
CA THR A 670 15.39 20.26 3.12
C THR A 670 14.06 19.50 3.24
N PRO A 671 12.92 20.20 3.24
CA PRO A 671 11.61 19.56 3.32
C PRO A 671 11.43 18.45 2.29
N VAL A 672 10.69 17.42 2.69
CA VAL A 672 10.34 16.29 1.85
C VAL A 672 8.87 15.98 2.06
N PHE A 673 8.15 15.76 0.97
CA PHE A 673 6.77 15.28 1.00
C PHE A 673 6.66 14.03 0.11
N LEU A 674 6.67 12.84 0.72
CA LEU A 674 6.39 11.58 0.02
C LEU A 674 5.07 11.01 0.54
N ALA A 675 4.04 11.16 -0.28
CA ALA A 675 2.71 10.60 -0.07
C ALA A 675 2.29 9.76 -1.29
N GLU A 676 1.62 8.64 -1.03
CA GLU A 676 1.02 7.79 -2.06
C GLU A 676 -0.08 8.49 -2.87
#